data_AF-A0A7V4JH49-F1
#
_entry.id   AF-A0A7V4JH49-F1
#
_cell.length_a   1.000
_cell.length_b   1.000
_cell.length_c   1.000
_cell.angle_alpha   90.00
_cell.angle_beta   90.00
_cell.angle_gamma   90.00
#
_symmetry.space_group_name_H-M   'P 1'
#
loop_
_entity.id
_entity.type
_entity.pdbx_description
1 polymer ?
#
loop_
_entity_poly.entity_id
_entity_poly.type
_entity_poly.pdbx_seq_one_letter_code
_entity_poly.pdbx_strand_id
1 'polypeptide(L)'
;MNTGIGGGSFLPLGSRTPGAGSRGFPAGNSKVRLDPGRLGLPVTALRGVGKDLERRLAVLGIRTVGDLLLHLPFRHESATGLADIASLAEGEEVNLRVRVLSCGLYRTPRRRVTVLEALVSDGTGSLLAIWYNQPYLEEVFRQQPELLVRGALQRKGRRGSVFVVKRHEIIAGAEESRHVLGLIPVYPSTGDLSVRTIRNLLHKAAPFAKHLPDPLPPELLARRRYPSRPEAVVSCHFPDTLREAEVARERVAFEELFLLQVAVLKHRRQLDRQGTADSLGPPGELANAFVAALPYRPTSAQLRVMAEIDKDLARTVPMRRLLHGDVGSGKTVIASYCLLRAVERGGQAALMAPTEVLADQHHFGLAERLARLGVRVALLKGSLPAGERRAIRGQVARGQLDVLIGTHALIQEGVRFKRLLVAVVDEQHRFGVRQREAILLESQEGRRPHTLHMSATPIPRTLSLTLYGDLDVSVLDELPPGRRPVHTRLVFPDARSRMWEFVRQELVKGHQAYVVCPLIEESESLQTASATETYSELVRGELASFRVGLLHGQLAATEKARVMAGFAAGEIQALVTTTVIEVGVDVPNATVMVIPDARRFGLSQLHQLRGRVGRGGVESYCFLPVTNEDAEALDRLALFARTTDGFALAEADLITRGAGELFGERQSGLGDLEVASLVRDRHLLEEARAEAEKLLERVDQAAASEPETTGSLAASGSVSLAAWLPALKAAEERFGALIDRMERL
;
A
#
# COMPACT_ATOMS: atom_id res chain seq x y z
N MET A 1 67.00 1.49 -7.65
CA MET A 1 66.62 0.21 -8.29
C MET A 1 66.36 -0.79 -7.16
N ASN A 2 65.10 -1.13 -6.89
CA ASN A 2 64.42 -2.39 -7.29
C ASN A 2 65.09 -3.61 -6.62
N THR A 3 64.47 -4.52 -5.86
CA THR A 3 63.11 -5.14 -5.75
C THR A 3 63.07 -5.88 -4.38
N GLY A 4 62.00 -6.38 -3.75
CA GLY A 4 60.60 -6.64 -4.11
C GLY A 4 60.16 -8.01 -3.53
N ILE A 5 58.91 -8.08 -3.05
CA ILE A 5 58.10 -9.24 -2.63
C ILE A 5 58.07 -9.56 -1.11
N GLY A 6 57.03 -9.06 -0.44
CA GLY A 6 56.53 -9.53 0.85
C GLY A 6 55.07 -9.97 0.71
N GLY A 7 54.78 -11.20 1.13
CA GLY A 7 53.44 -11.80 1.12
C GLY A 7 52.54 -11.19 2.20
N GLY A 8 51.35 -10.75 1.80
CA GLY A 8 50.30 -10.28 2.70
C GLY A 8 49.36 -11.42 3.08
N SER A 9 49.29 -11.69 4.38
CA SER A 9 48.35 -12.60 5.04
C SER A 9 46.88 -12.16 4.83
N PHE A 10 46.06 -13.02 4.24
CA PHE A 10 44.61 -12.89 4.17
C PHE A 10 43.97 -13.35 5.50
N LEU A 11 43.07 -12.53 6.07
CA LEU A 11 42.17 -12.92 7.16
C LEU A 11 40.75 -13.11 6.58
N PRO A 12 40.09 -14.26 6.80
CA PRO A 12 38.72 -14.49 6.34
C PRO A 12 37.73 -13.82 7.31
N LEU A 13 36.93 -12.88 6.78
CA LEU A 13 35.70 -12.42 7.43
C LEU A 13 34.54 -13.25 6.84
N GLY A 14 33.97 -14.14 7.65
CA GLY A 14 32.86 -15.02 7.24
C GLY A 14 32.85 -16.41 7.89
N SER A 15 33.65 -16.67 8.93
CA SER A 15 33.55 -17.90 9.73
C SER A 15 33.48 -17.57 11.22
N ARG A 16 32.30 -17.72 11.83
CA ARG A 16 32.27 -18.18 13.22
C ARG A 16 32.27 -19.71 13.18
N THR A 17 33.41 -20.31 13.52
CA THR A 17 33.49 -21.75 13.79
C THR A 17 32.52 -22.09 14.93
N PRO A 18 31.63 -23.08 14.77
CA PRO A 18 30.78 -23.54 15.86
C PRO A 18 31.67 -24.31 16.84
N GLY A 19 32.08 -23.65 17.93
CA GLY A 19 32.94 -24.26 18.96
C GLY A 19 33.85 -23.31 19.73
N ALA A 20 33.91 -22.01 19.39
CA ALA A 20 34.66 -21.03 20.17
C ALA A 20 33.70 -20.02 20.82
N GLY A 21 33.76 -19.92 22.15
CA GLY A 21 32.92 -19.04 22.96
C GLY A 21 32.89 -17.60 22.46
N SER A 22 31.78 -16.93 22.76
CA SER A 22 31.46 -15.53 22.45
C SER A 22 32.68 -14.60 22.53
N ARG A 23 33.34 -14.39 21.39
CA ARG A 23 34.19 -13.20 21.19
C ARG A 23 33.36 -12.22 20.38
N GLY A 24 32.80 -11.25 21.10
CA GLY A 24 32.28 -10.04 20.49
C GLY A 24 33.34 -9.41 19.60
N PHE A 25 32.90 -8.55 18.68
CA PHE A 25 33.80 -7.56 18.09
C PHE A 25 34.66 -6.97 19.20
N PRO A 26 35.98 -6.79 18.99
CA PRO A 26 36.78 -6.13 19.99
C PRO A 26 36.09 -4.80 20.29
N ALA A 27 35.74 -4.58 21.56
CA ALA A 27 35.50 -3.24 22.09
C ALA A 27 36.85 -2.51 21.95
N GLY A 28 37.10 -2.04 20.74
CA GLY A 28 38.40 -1.65 20.24
C GLY A 28 38.22 -0.32 19.54
N ASN A 29 38.64 0.71 20.25
CA ASN A 29 38.60 2.12 19.95
C ASN A 29 39.47 2.50 18.72
N SER A 30 39.46 1.73 17.63
CA SER A 30 40.01 2.18 16.35
C SER A 30 38.92 3.01 15.67
N LYS A 31 39.11 4.33 15.61
CA LYS A 31 38.26 5.25 14.84
C LYS A 31 38.20 4.75 13.39
N VAL A 32 37.22 3.91 13.04
CA VAL A 32 36.89 3.61 11.65
C VAL A 32 36.47 4.94 11.05
N ARG A 33 37.37 5.56 10.28
CA ARG A 33 37.10 6.85 9.66
C ARG A 33 36.02 6.60 8.60
N LEU A 34 34.78 6.92 8.94
CA LEU A 34 33.67 6.95 8.00
C LEU A 34 34.06 7.86 6.85
N ASP A 35 33.90 7.38 5.62
CA ASP A 35 34.27 8.08 4.40
C ASP A 35 33.19 7.81 3.35
N PRO A 36 32.05 8.51 3.43
CA PRO A 36 30.93 8.30 2.52
C PRO A 36 31.30 8.50 1.04
N GLY A 37 32.35 9.28 0.75
CA GLY A 37 32.86 9.48 -0.62
C GLY A 37 33.31 8.18 -1.30
N ARG A 38 33.71 7.17 -0.52
CA ARG A 38 34.05 5.83 -1.06
C ARG A 38 32.85 5.05 -1.57
N LEU A 39 31.66 5.33 -1.07
CA LEU A 39 30.42 4.71 -1.56
C LEU A 39 30.00 5.31 -2.90
N GLY A 40 30.28 6.61 -3.11
CA GLY A 40 30.00 7.32 -4.36
C GLY A 40 30.97 7.00 -5.51
N LEU A 41 31.95 6.10 -5.32
CA LEU A 41 32.80 5.63 -6.40
C LEU A 41 31.95 4.90 -7.46
N PRO A 42 32.23 5.10 -8.76
CA PRO A 42 31.50 4.39 -9.81
C PRO A 42 31.73 2.88 -9.69
N VAL A 43 30.76 2.06 -10.11
CA VAL A 43 30.90 0.59 -10.08
C VAL A 43 32.11 0.09 -10.87
N THR A 44 32.59 0.86 -11.86
CA THR A 44 33.82 0.59 -12.61
C THR A 44 35.09 0.60 -11.76
N ALA A 45 35.06 1.19 -10.56
CA ALA A 45 36.15 1.09 -9.59
C ALA A 45 36.32 -0.35 -9.05
N LEU A 46 35.30 -1.19 -9.15
CA LEU A 46 35.39 -2.61 -8.77
C LEU A 46 36.08 -3.41 -9.89
N ARG A 47 37.12 -4.15 -9.52
CA ARG A 47 37.86 -5.00 -10.47
C ARG A 47 36.93 -5.99 -11.16
N GLY A 48 36.93 -6.00 -12.50
CA GLY A 48 36.10 -6.90 -13.31
C GLY A 48 34.79 -6.29 -13.82
N VAL A 49 34.54 -5.00 -13.54
CA VAL A 49 33.45 -4.23 -14.17
C VAL A 49 33.98 -3.50 -15.39
N GLY A 50 33.72 -4.06 -16.58
CA GLY A 50 33.95 -3.39 -17.85
C GLY A 50 32.75 -2.58 -18.32
N LYS A 51 32.89 -1.82 -19.42
CA LYS A 51 31.85 -0.94 -19.99
C LYS A 51 30.52 -1.63 -20.28
N ASP A 52 30.55 -2.92 -20.65
CA ASP A 52 29.31 -3.68 -20.92
C ASP A 52 28.56 -4.02 -19.63
N LEU A 53 29.28 -4.46 -18.59
CA LEU A 53 28.69 -4.78 -17.30
C LEU A 53 28.18 -3.52 -16.57
N GLU A 54 28.90 -2.41 -16.68
CA GLU A 54 28.47 -1.09 -16.21
C GLU A 54 27.13 -0.68 -16.85
N ARG A 55 26.99 -0.81 -18.18
CA ARG A 55 25.73 -0.49 -18.87
C ARG A 55 24.56 -1.32 -18.36
N ARG A 56 24.77 -2.62 -18.14
CA ARG A 56 23.73 -3.54 -17.62
C ARG A 56 23.36 -3.22 -16.18
N LEU A 57 24.33 -2.87 -15.33
CA LEU A 57 24.08 -2.43 -13.96
C LEU A 57 23.31 -1.10 -13.92
N ALA A 58 23.62 -0.17 -14.82
CA ALA A 58 22.93 1.11 -14.91
C ALA A 58 21.44 0.97 -15.27
N VAL A 59 21.04 -0.08 -16.01
CA VAL A 59 19.62 -0.40 -16.27
C VAL A 59 18.89 -0.78 -14.99
N LEU A 60 19.59 -1.41 -14.03
CA LEU A 60 19.07 -1.71 -12.69
C LEU A 60 19.16 -0.51 -11.73
N GLY A 61 19.54 0.68 -12.21
CA GLY A 61 19.77 1.87 -11.38
C GLY A 61 21.09 1.86 -10.60
N ILE A 62 21.95 0.85 -10.80
CA ILE A 62 23.19 0.67 -10.03
C ILE A 62 24.34 1.40 -10.75
N ARG A 63 24.81 2.52 -10.19
CA ARG A 63 25.90 3.34 -10.76
C ARG A 63 27.12 3.42 -9.86
N THR A 64 26.92 3.35 -8.55
CA THR A 64 27.98 3.47 -7.54
C THR A 64 28.18 2.17 -6.74
N VAL A 65 29.30 2.09 -6.02
CA VAL A 65 29.55 0.99 -5.07
C VAL A 65 28.48 0.97 -3.97
N GLY A 66 27.99 2.13 -3.54
CA GLY A 66 26.87 2.27 -2.61
C GLY A 66 25.58 1.69 -3.17
N ASP A 67 25.21 2.03 -4.41
CA ASP A 67 24.00 1.52 -5.05
C ASP A 67 24.03 -0.01 -5.15
N LEU A 68 25.20 -0.58 -5.44
CA LEU A 68 25.36 -2.03 -5.52
C LEU A 68 25.16 -2.69 -4.14
N LEU A 69 25.70 -2.11 -3.07
CA LEU A 69 25.51 -2.59 -1.70
C LEU A 69 24.06 -2.43 -1.20
N LEU A 70 23.31 -1.46 -1.72
CA LEU A 70 21.91 -1.24 -1.35
C LEU A 70 20.93 -1.96 -2.28
N HIS A 71 21.43 -2.66 -3.30
CA HIS A 71 20.62 -3.55 -4.16
C HIS A 71 20.31 -4.87 -3.44
N LEU A 72 19.44 -4.81 -2.44
CA LEU A 72 19.18 -5.91 -1.52
C LEU A 72 18.30 -7.02 -2.12
N PRO A 73 18.48 -8.29 -1.70
CA PRO A 73 17.61 -9.37 -2.12
C PRO A 73 16.22 -9.26 -1.47
N PHE A 74 15.17 -9.64 -2.19
CA PHE A 74 13.80 -9.59 -1.69
C PHE A 74 13.37 -10.87 -0.95
N ARG A 75 14.08 -11.99 -1.17
CA ARG A 75 13.92 -13.23 -0.41
C ARG A 75 15.23 -14.03 -0.38
N HIS A 76 15.32 -14.93 0.59
CA HIS A 76 16.36 -15.94 0.67
C HIS A 76 15.72 -17.31 0.46
N GLU A 77 16.23 -18.06 -0.49
CA GLU A 77 15.85 -19.44 -0.69
C GLU A 77 16.84 -20.34 0.06
N SER A 78 16.32 -21.26 0.86
CA SER A 78 17.17 -22.35 1.33
C SER A 78 17.54 -23.20 0.13
N ALA A 79 18.83 -23.48 -0.05
CA ALA A 79 19.19 -24.70 -0.76
C ALA A 79 18.47 -25.84 -0.03
N THR A 80 17.59 -26.57 -0.72
CA THR A 80 16.95 -27.76 -0.15
C THR A 80 18.06 -28.62 0.45
N GLY A 81 17.87 -29.12 1.68
CA GLY A 81 18.88 -29.91 2.38
C GLY A 81 19.45 -31.00 1.47
N LEU A 82 20.72 -31.31 1.65
CA LEU A 82 21.33 -32.48 1.00
C LEU A 82 20.52 -33.71 1.38
N ALA A 83 19.96 -34.38 0.38
CA ALA A 83 19.39 -35.71 0.56
C ALA A 83 20.49 -36.75 0.33
N ASP A 84 20.33 -37.91 0.96
CA ASP A 84 21.15 -39.08 0.68
C ASP A 84 20.50 -39.86 -0.47
N ILE A 85 21.31 -40.51 -1.31
CA ILE A 85 20.83 -41.37 -2.40
C ILE A 85 19.90 -42.47 -1.86
N ALA A 86 20.18 -42.98 -0.66
CA ALA A 86 19.38 -44.01 -0.01
C ALA A 86 17.94 -43.57 0.35
N SER A 87 17.69 -42.26 0.52
CA SER A 87 16.40 -41.72 0.96
C SER A 87 15.59 -41.05 -0.17
N LEU A 88 15.98 -41.26 -1.43
CA LEU A 88 15.35 -40.61 -2.58
C LEU A 88 13.93 -41.12 -2.86
N ALA A 89 12.95 -40.21 -2.87
CA ALA A 89 11.61 -40.46 -3.39
C ALA A 89 11.53 -40.16 -4.90
N GLU A 90 10.70 -40.92 -5.64
CA GLU A 90 10.46 -40.65 -7.06
C GLU A 90 9.66 -39.35 -7.26
N GLY A 91 10.08 -38.53 -8.22
CA GLY A 91 9.38 -37.29 -8.61
C GLY A 91 9.70 -36.05 -7.76
N GLU A 92 10.32 -36.21 -6.60
CA GLU A 92 10.75 -35.10 -5.75
C GLU A 92 12.05 -34.46 -6.27
N GLU A 93 12.12 -33.13 -6.26
CA GLU A 93 13.33 -32.41 -6.68
C GLU A 93 14.23 -32.11 -5.47
N VAL A 94 15.41 -32.72 -5.45
CA VAL A 94 16.34 -32.67 -4.32
C VAL A 94 17.75 -32.30 -4.74
N ASN A 95 18.60 -31.94 -3.76
CA ASN A 95 20.03 -31.70 -3.95
C ASN A 95 20.83 -32.89 -3.42
N LEU A 96 21.79 -33.38 -4.22
CA LEU A 96 22.68 -34.47 -3.85
C LEU A 96 24.13 -34.01 -3.99
N ARG A 97 24.96 -34.37 -3.02
CA ARG A 97 26.42 -34.27 -3.13
C ARG A 97 26.96 -35.64 -3.53
N VAL A 98 27.53 -35.74 -4.72
CA VAL A 98 27.90 -37.02 -5.31
C VAL A 98 29.27 -36.94 -5.96
N ARG A 99 30.03 -38.03 -5.91
CA ARG A 99 31.25 -38.21 -6.70
C ARG A 99 30.93 -38.96 -7.98
N VAL A 100 31.46 -38.49 -9.10
CA VAL A 100 31.38 -39.22 -10.37
C VAL A 100 32.28 -40.44 -10.30
N LEU A 101 31.70 -41.63 -10.52
CA LEU A 101 32.45 -42.89 -10.60
C LEU A 101 32.84 -43.21 -12.05
N SER A 102 31.89 -43.04 -12.98
CA SER A 102 32.11 -43.26 -14.41
C SER A 102 31.09 -42.46 -15.22
N CYS A 103 31.44 -42.09 -16.45
CA CYS A 103 30.52 -41.41 -17.36
C CYS A 103 30.62 -41.94 -18.80
N GLY A 104 29.54 -41.79 -19.58
CA GLY A 104 29.51 -42.13 -20.98
C GLY A 104 28.46 -41.33 -21.75
N LEU A 105 28.73 -41.10 -23.03
CA LEU A 105 27.80 -40.43 -23.94
C LEU A 105 27.04 -41.44 -24.79
N TYR A 106 25.73 -41.25 -24.93
CA TYR A 106 24.95 -41.93 -25.95
C TYR A 106 23.95 -40.99 -26.62
N ARG A 107 23.60 -41.30 -27.87
CA ARG A 107 22.57 -40.57 -28.62
C ARG A 107 21.26 -41.33 -28.56
N THR A 108 20.18 -40.62 -28.26
CA THR A 108 18.85 -41.23 -28.25
C THR A 108 18.34 -41.49 -29.68
N PRO A 109 17.89 -42.72 -29.99
CA PRO A 109 17.53 -43.10 -31.37
C PRO A 109 16.33 -42.35 -31.95
N ARG A 110 15.46 -41.76 -31.12
CA ARG A 110 14.22 -41.10 -31.56
C ARG A 110 14.28 -39.57 -31.66
N ARG A 111 15.29 -38.88 -31.10
CA ARG A 111 15.31 -37.40 -31.04
C ARG A 111 16.65 -36.73 -31.33
N ARG A 112 17.71 -37.47 -31.69
CA ARG A 112 19.09 -36.95 -31.89
C ARG A 112 19.64 -36.12 -30.70
N VAL A 113 19.04 -36.26 -29.51
CA VAL A 113 19.50 -35.59 -28.28
C VAL A 113 20.67 -36.40 -27.74
N THR A 114 21.78 -35.72 -27.49
CA THR A 114 22.97 -36.30 -26.85
C THR A 114 22.72 -36.35 -25.35
N VAL A 115 22.87 -37.52 -24.74
CA VAL A 115 22.68 -37.73 -23.30
C VAL A 115 24.03 -38.11 -22.72
N LEU A 116 24.49 -37.34 -21.76
CA LEU A 116 25.59 -37.72 -20.88
C LEU A 116 24.99 -38.47 -19.70
N GLU A 117 25.46 -39.68 -19.46
CA GLU A 117 25.07 -40.53 -18.34
C GLU A 117 26.28 -40.74 -17.45
N ALA A 118 26.13 -40.52 -16.15
CA ALA A 118 27.18 -40.76 -15.18
C ALA A 118 26.65 -41.58 -14.01
N LEU A 119 27.42 -42.60 -13.62
CA LEU A 119 27.22 -43.29 -12.36
C LEU A 119 27.82 -42.43 -11.26
N VAL A 120 27.01 -42.06 -10.28
CA VAL A 120 27.40 -41.18 -9.19
C VAL A 120 27.10 -41.81 -7.84
N SER A 121 27.93 -41.54 -6.84
CA SER A 121 27.80 -42.08 -5.48
C SER A 121 28.06 -41.02 -4.41
N ASP A 122 27.32 -41.07 -3.31
CA ASP A 122 27.45 -40.23 -2.13
C ASP A 122 28.01 -40.99 -0.90
N GLY A 123 28.34 -42.28 -1.07
CA GLY A 123 28.73 -43.18 0.01
C GLY A 123 27.57 -43.91 0.70
N THR A 124 26.32 -43.45 0.56
CA THR A 124 25.12 -44.15 1.04
C THR A 124 24.50 -45.04 -0.03
N GLY A 125 24.70 -44.70 -1.31
CA GLY A 125 24.25 -45.48 -2.45
C GLY A 125 24.95 -45.09 -3.75
N SER A 126 24.40 -45.57 -4.87
CA SER A 126 24.83 -45.17 -6.21
C SER A 126 23.63 -45.13 -7.15
N LEU A 127 23.59 -44.15 -8.05
CA LEU A 127 22.52 -44.00 -9.04
C LEU A 127 23.07 -43.53 -10.38
N LEU A 128 22.27 -43.72 -11.44
CA LEU A 128 22.57 -43.18 -12.77
C LEU A 128 21.96 -41.78 -12.89
N ALA A 129 22.83 -40.78 -13.03
CA ALA A 129 22.46 -39.40 -13.29
C ALA A 129 22.58 -39.08 -14.78
N ILE A 130 21.63 -38.33 -15.34
CA ILE A 130 21.63 -37.98 -16.76
C ILE A 130 21.55 -36.47 -17.00
N TRP A 131 22.31 -35.98 -17.98
CA TRP A 131 22.32 -34.61 -18.49
C TRP A 131 21.96 -34.62 -19.98
N TYR A 132 20.99 -33.80 -20.38
CA TYR A 132 20.61 -33.65 -21.78
C TYR A 132 21.39 -32.53 -22.45
N ASN A 133 21.94 -32.80 -23.64
CA ASN A 133 22.65 -31.84 -24.49
C ASN A 133 23.85 -31.14 -23.83
N GLN A 134 24.54 -31.81 -22.89
CA GLN A 134 25.74 -31.27 -22.24
C GLN A 134 26.98 -32.17 -22.47
N PRO A 135 27.41 -32.40 -23.72
CA PRO A 135 28.54 -33.29 -24.02
C PRO A 135 29.89 -32.75 -23.53
N TYR A 136 30.03 -31.43 -23.35
CA TYR A 136 31.27 -30.78 -22.88
C TYR A 136 31.70 -31.23 -21.48
N LEU A 137 30.79 -31.78 -20.68
CA LEU A 137 31.07 -32.26 -19.32
C LEU A 137 31.76 -33.62 -19.29
N GLU A 138 31.79 -34.37 -20.39
CA GLU A 138 32.40 -35.70 -20.42
C GLU A 138 33.89 -35.66 -20.05
N GLU A 139 34.65 -34.71 -20.62
CA GLU A 139 36.08 -34.55 -20.32
C GLU A 139 36.33 -34.21 -18.85
N VAL A 140 35.44 -33.42 -18.25
CA VAL A 140 35.51 -33.04 -16.84
C VAL A 140 35.13 -34.21 -15.94
N PHE A 141 34.10 -34.97 -16.30
CA PHE A 141 33.60 -36.10 -15.50
C PHE A 141 34.56 -37.30 -15.53
N ARG A 142 35.40 -37.44 -16.56
CA ARG A 142 36.50 -38.41 -16.58
C ARG A 142 37.51 -38.20 -15.46
N GLN A 143 37.61 -36.98 -14.90
CA GLN A 143 38.47 -36.69 -13.74
C GLN A 143 37.81 -37.07 -12.40
N GLN A 144 36.65 -37.73 -12.43
CA GLN A 144 35.89 -38.18 -11.26
C GLN A 144 35.66 -37.06 -10.21
N PRO A 145 35.19 -35.87 -10.62
CA PRO A 145 34.99 -34.77 -9.69
C PRO A 145 33.88 -35.08 -8.68
N GLU A 146 33.95 -34.40 -7.53
CA GLU A 146 32.76 -34.23 -6.70
C GLU A 146 31.86 -33.15 -7.30
N LEU A 147 30.56 -33.45 -7.30
CA LEU A 147 29.51 -32.62 -7.85
C LEU A 147 28.46 -32.35 -6.79
N LEU A 148 27.85 -31.18 -6.87
CA LEU A 148 26.53 -30.95 -6.31
C LEU A 148 25.52 -30.94 -7.45
N VAL A 149 24.51 -31.80 -7.38
CA VAL A 149 23.52 -31.97 -8.43
C VAL A 149 22.12 -31.74 -7.88
N ARG A 150 21.31 -30.98 -8.63
CA ARG A 150 19.88 -30.76 -8.35
C ARG A 150 19.06 -31.40 -9.46
N GLY A 151 18.09 -32.21 -9.07
CA GLY A 151 17.29 -32.97 -10.01
C GLY A 151 16.23 -33.80 -9.31
N ALA A 152 15.56 -34.64 -10.09
CA ALA A 152 14.53 -35.54 -9.57
C ALA A 152 14.78 -36.96 -10.07
N LEU A 153 14.50 -37.94 -9.21
CA LEU A 153 14.52 -39.36 -9.59
C LEU A 153 13.29 -39.65 -10.45
N GLN A 154 13.49 -40.11 -11.69
CA GLN A 154 12.43 -40.40 -12.64
C GLN A 154 12.54 -41.84 -13.16
N ARG A 155 11.40 -42.52 -13.24
CA ARG A 155 11.33 -43.88 -13.79
C ARG A 155 11.35 -43.84 -15.31
N LYS A 156 12.39 -44.39 -15.95
CA LYS A 156 12.51 -44.45 -17.42
C LYS A 156 12.39 -45.89 -17.94
N GLY A 157 11.15 -46.37 -18.04
CA GLY A 157 10.80 -47.61 -18.75
C GLY A 157 11.63 -48.82 -18.29
N ARG A 158 12.15 -49.61 -19.24
CA ARG A 158 12.94 -50.84 -18.98
C ARG A 158 14.34 -50.62 -18.37
N ARG A 159 14.81 -49.37 -18.23
CA ARG A 159 16.16 -49.04 -17.71
C ARG A 159 16.18 -48.71 -16.21
N GLY A 160 15.04 -48.80 -15.52
CA GLY A 160 14.93 -48.46 -14.10
C GLY A 160 14.81 -46.95 -13.85
N SER A 161 15.10 -46.54 -12.61
CA SER A 161 15.00 -45.14 -12.17
C SER A 161 16.33 -44.43 -12.40
N VAL A 162 16.26 -43.24 -13.02
CA VAL A 162 17.42 -42.39 -13.34
C VAL A 162 17.21 -41.02 -12.73
N PHE A 163 18.28 -40.43 -12.22
CA PHE A 163 18.23 -39.08 -11.68
C PHE A 163 18.42 -38.07 -12.80
N VAL A 164 17.38 -37.30 -13.11
CA VAL A 164 17.43 -36.31 -14.18
C VAL A 164 17.97 -35.01 -13.61
N VAL A 165 19.20 -34.67 -13.99
CA VAL A 165 19.89 -33.49 -13.47
C VAL A 165 19.38 -32.24 -14.20
N LYS A 166 18.83 -31.31 -13.42
CA LYS A 166 18.40 -29.99 -13.91
C LYS A 166 19.52 -28.96 -13.78
N ARG A 167 20.30 -29.02 -12.68
CA ARG A 167 21.44 -28.14 -12.42
C ARG A 167 22.57 -28.94 -11.78
N HIS A 168 23.81 -28.59 -12.10
CA HIS A 168 24.99 -29.19 -11.47
C HIS A 168 26.05 -28.12 -11.24
N GLU A 169 26.91 -28.36 -10.25
CA GLU A 169 28.09 -27.57 -9.98
C GLU A 169 29.24 -28.50 -9.60
N ILE A 170 30.45 -28.23 -10.11
CA ILE A 170 31.65 -29.01 -9.83
C ILE A 170 32.31 -28.42 -8.60
N ILE A 171 32.59 -29.27 -7.61
CA ILE A 171 33.21 -28.85 -6.36
C ILE A 171 34.72 -28.73 -6.57
N ALA A 172 35.19 -27.54 -6.94
CA ALA A 172 36.61 -27.21 -7.05
C ALA A 172 37.10 -26.64 -5.70
N GLY A 173 37.49 -27.52 -4.78
CA GLY A 173 38.10 -27.15 -3.50
C GLY A 173 37.13 -26.64 -2.42
N ALA A 174 37.62 -26.61 -1.17
CA ALA A 174 36.83 -26.38 0.04
C ALA A 174 36.23 -24.96 0.16
N GLU A 175 36.75 -23.97 -0.57
CA GLU A 175 36.25 -22.59 -0.54
C GLU A 175 35.00 -22.38 -1.41
N GLU A 176 34.89 -23.01 -2.59
CA GLU A 176 33.72 -22.87 -3.48
C GLU A 176 32.54 -23.77 -3.08
N SER A 177 32.79 -24.81 -2.29
CA SER A 177 31.78 -25.79 -1.84
C SER A 177 30.62 -25.19 -1.02
N ARG A 178 30.84 -24.05 -0.37
CA ARG A 178 29.82 -23.36 0.47
C ARG A 178 28.82 -22.53 -0.33
N HIS A 179 29.08 -22.31 -1.63
CA HIS A 179 28.29 -21.41 -2.47
C HIS A 179 26.93 -21.98 -2.88
N VAL A 180 26.74 -23.30 -2.73
CA VAL A 180 25.53 -24.01 -3.16
C VAL A 180 24.77 -24.70 -2.01
N LEU A 181 25.40 -24.81 -0.83
CA LEU A 181 24.78 -25.33 0.39
C LEU A 181 24.25 -24.24 1.33
N GLY A 182 24.57 -22.98 1.04
CA GLY A 182 24.10 -21.82 1.79
C GLY A 182 22.77 -21.27 1.26
N LEU A 183 22.25 -20.26 1.95
CA LEU A 183 21.08 -19.52 1.50
C LEU A 183 21.36 -18.78 0.19
N ILE A 184 20.43 -18.89 -0.76
CA ILE A 184 20.51 -18.23 -2.06
C ILE A 184 19.72 -16.92 -1.98
N PRO A 185 20.38 -15.75 -1.99
CA PRO A 185 19.67 -14.48 -2.10
C PRO A 185 19.06 -14.34 -3.50
N VAL A 186 17.79 -13.94 -3.54
CA VAL A 186 17.05 -13.70 -4.79
C VAL A 186 16.86 -12.20 -4.96
N TYR A 187 17.34 -11.66 -6.08
CA TYR A 187 17.31 -10.23 -6.40
C TYR A 187 16.15 -9.92 -7.38
N PRO A 188 15.57 -8.70 -7.33
CA PRO A 188 14.53 -8.28 -8.27
C PRO A 188 14.99 -8.46 -9.73
N SER A 189 14.09 -8.95 -10.60
CA SER A 189 14.29 -9.28 -12.03
C SER A 189 15.54 -8.69 -12.67
N THR A 190 16.60 -9.49 -12.73
CA THR A 190 17.90 -9.13 -13.31
C THR A 190 17.91 -9.49 -14.79
N GLY A 191 17.12 -8.77 -15.62
CA GLY A 191 16.82 -9.11 -17.02
C GLY A 191 17.96 -9.76 -17.82
N ASP A 192 19.18 -9.19 -17.74
CA ASP A 192 20.37 -9.65 -18.47
C ASP A 192 21.58 -10.02 -17.58
N LEU A 193 21.41 -10.05 -16.25
CA LEU A 193 22.49 -10.29 -15.29
C LEU A 193 22.26 -11.57 -14.49
N SER A 194 23.28 -12.42 -14.42
CA SER A 194 23.22 -13.61 -13.58
C SER A 194 23.37 -13.24 -12.11
N VAL A 195 22.62 -13.92 -11.23
CA VAL A 195 22.77 -13.80 -9.76
C VAL A 195 24.22 -14.04 -9.32
N ARG A 196 24.94 -14.96 -10.00
CA ARG A 196 26.36 -15.21 -9.77
C ARG A 196 27.22 -13.97 -10.03
N THR A 197 26.95 -13.25 -11.12
CA THR A 197 27.66 -12.01 -11.45
C THR A 197 27.45 -10.96 -10.37
N ILE A 198 26.20 -10.73 -9.95
CA ILE A 198 25.86 -9.75 -8.91
C ILE A 198 26.53 -10.12 -7.58
N ARG A 199 26.45 -11.39 -7.17
CA ARG A 199 27.09 -11.89 -5.94
C ARG A 199 28.61 -11.70 -5.95
N ASN A 200 29.28 -11.97 -7.07
CA ASN A 200 30.73 -11.76 -7.20
C ASN A 200 31.12 -10.28 -7.08
N LEU A 201 30.29 -9.38 -7.60
CA LEU A 201 30.50 -7.94 -7.43
C LEU A 201 30.25 -7.50 -5.99
N LEU A 202 29.20 -8.03 -5.34
CA LEU A 202 28.88 -7.76 -3.94
C LEU A 202 29.99 -8.21 -2.99
N HIS A 203 30.64 -9.35 -3.24
CA HIS A 203 31.80 -9.78 -2.45
C HIS A 203 32.96 -8.78 -2.54
N LYS A 204 33.14 -8.14 -3.71
CA LYS A 204 34.16 -7.08 -3.90
C LYS A 204 33.74 -5.75 -3.27
N ALA A 205 32.43 -5.49 -3.19
CA ALA A 205 31.86 -4.28 -2.59
C ALA A 205 31.75 -4.36 -1.06
N ALA A 206 31.63 -5.56 -0.47
CA ALA A 206 31.44 -5.77 0.97
C ALA A 206 32.44 -5.00 1.88
N PRO A 207 33.75 -4.91 1.56
CA PRO A 207 34.69 -4.12 2.37
C PRO A 207 34.36 -2.62 2.45
N PHE A 208 33.57 -2.09 1.50
CA PHE A 208 33.11 -0.71 1.49
C PHE A 208 31.90 -0.47 2.41
N ALA A 209 31.19 -1.53 2.84
CA ALA A 209 30.00 -1.42 3.69
C ALA A 209 30.28 -0.71 5.02
N LYS A 210 31.49 -0.80 5.57
CA LYS A 210 31.92 -0.07 6.78
C LYS A 210 31.83 1.46 6.68
N HIS A 211 31.71 1.99 5.46
CA HIS A 211 31.55 3.43 5.22
C HIS A 211 30.08 3.85 5.15
N LEU A 212 29.12 2.92 5.28
CA LEU A 212 27.69 3.22 5.37
C LEU A 212 27.41 3.93 6.70
N PRO A 213 26.93 5.19 6.67
CA PRO A 213 26.53 5.89 7.88
C PRO A 213 25.26 5.23 8.41
N ASP A 214 25.21 4.99 9.72
CA ASP A 214 23.99 4.50 10.36
C ASP A 214 23.06 5.68 10.65
N PRO A 215 21.88 5.75 10.02
CA PRO A 215 20.92 6.80 10.29
C PRO A 215 20.14 6.55 11.58
N LEU A 216 20.16 5.33 12.12
CA LEU A 216 19.46 5.02 13.36
C LEU A 216 20.26 5.50 14.58
N PRO A 217 19.62 6.19 15.53
CA PRO A 217 20.26 6.62 16.76
C PRO A 217 20.81 5.44 17.57
N PRO A 218 22.00 5.57 18.21
CA PRO A 218 22.61 4.47 18.98
C PRO A 218 21.69 3.88 20.05
N GLU A 219 20.86 4.70 20.69
CA GLU A 219 19.89 4.26 21.70
C GLU A 219 18.79 3.38 21.10
N LEU A 220 18.39 3.66 19.86
CA LEU A 220 17.37 2.90 19.14
C LEU A 220 17.94 1.54 18.69
N LEU A 221 19.18 1.52 18.18
CA LEU A 221 19.90 0.28 17.85
C LEU A 221 20.03 -0.63 19.08
N ALA A 222 20.45 -0.07 20.22
CA ALA A 222 20.63 -0.83 21.47
C ALA A 222 19.30 -1.39 22.00
N ARG A 223 18.23 -0.57 22.02
CA ARG A 223 16.92 -0.99 22.54
C ARG A 223 16.29 -2.10 21.70
N ARG A 224 16.43 -2.02 20.37
CA ARG A 224 15.90 -3.03 19.43
C ARG A 224 16.84 -4.21 19.20
N ARG A 225 18.07 -4.15 19.73
CA ARG A 225 19.13 -5.14 19.49
C ARG A 225 19.40 -5.34 17.99
N TYR A 226 19.29 -4.27 17.20
CA TYR A 226 19.57 -4.33 15.79
C TYR A 226 21.08 -4.33 15.53
N PRO A 227 21.56 -5.06 14.49
CA PRO A 227 22.92 -4.91 14.01
C PRO A 227 23.15 -3.49 13.46
N SER A 228 24.41 -3.07 13.33
CA SER A 228 24.77 -1.81 12.67
C SER A 228 24.46 -1.85 11.17
N ARG A 229 24.33 -0.68 10.51
CA ARG A 229 23.99 -0.61 9.07
C ARG A 229 24.92 -1.43 8.18
N PRO A 230 26.25 -1.34 8.36
CA PRO A 230 27.18 -2.17 7.61
C PRO A 230 26.92 -3.67 7.80
N GLU A 231 26.69 -4.11 9.03
CA GLU A 231 26.44 -5.52 9.36
C GLU A 231 25.12 -6.00 8.75
N ALA A 232 24.04 -5.22 8.88
CA ALA A 232 22.73 -5.58 8.34
C ALA A 232 22.77 -5.71 6.81
N VAL A 233 23.37 -4.74 6.11
CA VAL A 233 23.49 -4.78 4.65
C VAL A 233 24.29 -6.00 4.19
N VAL A 234 25.44 -6.28 4.83
CA VAL A 234 26.24 -7.48 4.50
C VAL A 234 25.45 -8.76 4.78
N SER A 235 24.75 -8.84 5.91
CA SER A 235 23.95 -10.00 6.32
C SER A 235 22.74 -10.23 5.40
N CYS A 236 22.17 -9.18 4.82
CA CYS A 236 21.15 -9.32 3.78
C CYS A 236 21.70 -10.04 2.54
N HIS A 237 22.95 -9.79 2.14
CA HIS A 237 23.54 -10.46 0.96
C HIS A 237 24.13 -11.83 1.27
N PHE A 238 24.73 -11.97 2.46
CA PHE A 238 25.52 -13.12 2.86
C PHE A 238 25.13 -13.60 4.27
N PRO A 239 23.88 -14.03 4.49
CA PRO A 239 23.48 -14.53 5.80
C PRO A 239 24.05 -15.93 6.07
N ASP A 240 24.48 -16.19 7.29
CA ASP A 240 24.85 -17.53 7.76
C ASP A 240 23.60 -18.37 8.07
N THR A 241 22.49 -17.72 8.46
CA THR A 241 21.22 -18.39 8.81
C THR A 241 20.00 -17.63 8.33
N LEU A 242 18.84 -18.30 8.18
CA LEU A 242 17.58 -17.64 7.81
C LEU A 242 17.19 -16.60 8.85
N ARG A 243 17.45 -16.89 10.13
CA ARG A 243 17.15 -15.97 11.23
C ARG A 243 17.96 -14.69 11.12
N GLU A 244 19.23 -14.78 10.75
CA GLU A 244 20.08 -13.61 10.52
C GLU A 244 19.59 -12.79 9.32
N ALA A 245 19.21 -13.46 8.23
CA ALA A 245 18.63 -12.81 7.05
C ALA A 245 17.33 -12.04 7.40
N GLU A 246 16.45 -12.65 8.19
CA GLU A 246 15.22 -12.04 8.68
C GLU A 246 15.50 -10.80 9.53
N VAL A 247 16.39 -10.90 10.52
CA VAL A 247 16.73 -9.77 11.41
C VAL A 247 17.40 -8.63 10.62
N ALA A 248 18.28 -8.96 9.69
CA ALA A 248 18.92 -7.98 8.82
C ALA A 248 17.89 -7.25 7.94
N ARG A 249 16.97 -7.99 7.31
CA ARG A 249 15.90 -7.41 6.49
C ARG A 249 14.94 -6.58 7.33
N GLU A 250 14.53 -7.08 8.48
CA GLU A 250 13.63 -6.40 9.43
C GLU A 250 14.25 -5.06 9.87
N ARG A 251 15.53 -5.05 10.23
CA ARG A 251 16.24 -3.81 10.50
C ARG A 251 16.14 -2.86 9.32
N VAL A 252 16.50 -3.29 8.10
CA VAL A 252 16.62 -2.34 6.97
C VAL A 252 15.25 -1.82 6.56
N ALA A 253 14.22 -2.68 6.62
CA ALA A 253 12.84 -2.27 6.47
C ALA A 253 12.43 -1.24 7.54
N PHE A 254 12.76 -1.49 8.81
CA PHE A 254 12.49 -0.54 9.90
C PHE A 254 13.23 0.79 9.70
N GLU A 255 14.50 0.75 9.27
CA GLU A 255 15.29 1.95 8.96
C GLU A 255 14.61 2.79 7.89
N GLU A 256 14.19 2.16 6.79
CA GLU A 256 13.49 2.83 5.70
C GLU A 256 12.16 3.44 6.15
N LEU A 257 11.34 2.69 6.88
CA LEU A 257 10.06 3.16 7.42
C LEU A 257 10.23 4.27 8.45
N PHE A 258 11.25 4.19 9.31
CA PHE A 258 11.57 5.21 10.30
C PHE A 258 11.96 6.52 9.63
N LEU A 259 12.86 6.47 8.65
CA LEU A 259 13.25 7.65 7.89
C LEU A 259 12.06 8.27 7.14
N LEU A 260 11.19 7.45 6.55
CA LEU A 260 9.96 7.92 5.92
C LEU A 260 9.07 8.65 6.93
N GLN A 261 8.82 8.04 8.11
CA GLN A 261 7.97 8.65 9.14
C GLN A 261 8.58 9.92 9.73
N VAL A 262 9.90 10.00 9.89
CA VAL A 262 10.58 11.23 10.31
C VAL A 262 10.36 12.34 9.28
N ALA A 263 10.51 12.04 8.00
CA ALA A 263 10.32 13.00 6.91
C ALA A 263 8.87 13.53 6.89
N VAL A 264 7.89 12.61 6.92
CA VAL A 264 6.45 12.91 6.94
C VAL A 264 6.07 13.77 8.15
N LEU A 265 6.47 13.38 9.35
CA LEU A 265 6.13 14.11 10.58
C LEU A 265 6.83 15.47 10.68
N LYS A 266 8.07 15.57 10.19
CA LYS A 266 8.79 16.85 10.13
C LYS A 266 8.08 17.83 9.20
N HIS A 267 7.68 17.35 8.01
CA HIS A 267 6.92 18.14 7.06
C HIS A 267 5.57 18.59 7.65
N ARG A 268 4.84 17.69 8.31
CA ARG A 268 3.62 18.04 9.04
C ARG A 268 3.85 19.16 10.07
N ARG A 269 4.91 19.09 10.88
CA ARG A 269 5.24 20.15 11.84
C ARG A 269 5.59 21.49 11.17
N GLN A 270 6.22 21.46 10.00
CA GLN A 270 6.47 22.66 9.22
C GLN A 270 5.17 23.30 8.76
N LEU A 271 4.21 22.49 8.28
CA LEU A 271 2.88 22.94 7.90
C LEU A 271 2.08 23.52 9.07
N ASP A 272 2.20 22.93 10.27
CA ASP A 272 1.59 23.43 11.51
C ASP A 272 2.17 24.79 11.93
N ARG A 273 3.43 25.08 11.59
CA ARG A 273 4.08 26.38 11.85
C ARG A 273 3.71 27.47 10.84
N GLN A 274 3.25 27.11 9.65
CA GLN A 274 2.99 28.04 8.54
C GLN A 274 1.60 28.70 8.57
N GLY A 275 0.73 28.33 9.51
CA GLY A 275 -0.61 28.94 9.61
C GLY A 275 -1.19 28.81 11.01
N THR A 276 -1.93 29.83 11.42
CA THR A 276 -2.69 29.78 12.69
C THR A 276 -4.17 29.54 12.39
N ALA A 277 -4.90 29.00 13.35
CA ALA A 277 -6.35 28.85 13.29
C ALA A 277 -6.99 29.45 14.54
N ASP A 278 -8.26 29.84 14.42
CA ASP A 278 -9.07 30.28 15.55
C ASP A 278 -9.45 29.07 16.42
N SER A 279 -9.04 29.07 17.70
CA SER A 279 -9.50 28.05 18.65
C SER A 279 -11.01 28.14 18.84
N LEU A 280 -11.69 27.01 18.66
CA LEU A 280 -13.14 26.86 18.84
C LEU A 280 -13.52 26.37 20.25
N GLY A 281 -12.55 26.21 21.16
CA GLY A 281 -12.78 25.80 22.55
C GLY A 281 -13.58 24.49 22.70
N PRO A 282 -14.30 24.29 23.82
CA PRO A 282 -15.19 23.13 24.00
C PRO A 282 -16.49 23.27 23.16
N PRO A 283 -17.21 22.17 22.92
CA PRO A 283 -18.55 22.19 22.31
C PRO A 283 -19.56 22.89 23.22
N GLY A 284 -20.48 23.64 22.61
CA GLY A 284 -21.56 24.35 23.29
C GLY A 284 -22.93 23.73 23.03
N GLU A 285 -23.98 24.54 23.20
CA GLU A 285 -25.38 24.10 23.15
C GLU A 285 -25.81 23.58 21.78
N LEU A 286 -25.31 24.15 20.69
CA LEU A 286 -25.79 23.82 19.34
C LEU A 286 -25.27 22.46 18.90
N ALA A 287 -24.00 22.18 19.17
CA ALA A 287 -23.40 20.88 18.94
C ALA A 287 -24.06 19.79 19.81
N ASN A 288 -24.30 20.08 21.09
CA ASN A 288 -24.97 19.16 22.01
C ASN A 288 -26.43 18.87 21.62
N ALA A 289 -27.17 19.91 21.20
CA ALA A 289 -28.55 19.76 20.72
C ALA A 289 -28.62 18.89 19.45
N PHE A 290 -27.66 19.03 18.53
CA PHE A 290 -27.58 18.19 17.34
C PHE A 290 -27.35 16.71 17.70
N VAL A 291 -26.40 16.42 18.60
CA VAL A 291 -26.11 15.04 19.03
C VAL A 291 -27.31 14.43 19.75
N ALA A 292 -28.01 15.21 20.58
CA ALA A 292 -29.22 14.76 21.27
C ALA A 292 -30.42 14.52 20.31
N ALA A 293 -30.47 15.22 19.17
CA ALA A 293 -31.51 15.09 18.16
C ALA A 293 -31.29 13.92 17.19
N LEU A 294 -30.20 13.16 17.31
CA LEU A 294 -29.94 12.01 16.45
C LEU A 294 -30.99 10.91 16.69
N PRO A 295 -31.47 10.24 15.62
CA PRO A 295 -32.49 9.20 15.73
C PRO A 295 -31.97 7.88 16.35
N TYR A 296 -30.70 7.85 16.76
CA TYR A 296 -30.03 6.72 17.36
C TYR A 296 -28.97 7.22 18.35
N ARG A 297 -28.56 6.35 19.29
CA ARG A 297 -27.45 6.65 20.20
C ARG A 297 -26.12 6.57 19.44
N PRO A 298 -25.29 7.63 19.45
CA PRO A 298 -23.97 7.60 18.81
C PRO A 298 -23.16 6.37 19.22
N THR A 299 -22.42 5.82 18.26
CA THR A 299 -21.55 4.66 18.50
C THR A 299 -20.30 5.07 19.29
N SER A 300 -19.57 4.13 19.89
CA SER A 300 -18.31 4.44 20.57
C SER A 300 -17.29 5.02 19.59
N ALA A 301 -17.27 4.53 18.35
CA ALA A 301 -16.44 5.10 17.30
C ALA A 301 -16.80 6.57 17.00
N GLN A 302 -18.09 6.90 16.91
CA GLN A 302 -18.53 8.28 16.66
C GLN A 302 -18.16 9.22 17.81
N LEU A 303 -18.37 8.79 19.06
CA LEU A 303 -18.01 9.58 20.24
C LEU A 303 -16.49 9.81 20.35
N ARG A 304 -15.69 8.77 20.07
CA ARG A 304 -14.22 8.87 20.03
C ARG A 304 -13.77 9.88 18.99
N VAL A 305 -14.31 9.80 17.77
CA VAL A 305 -13.97 10.73 16.68
C VAL A 305 -14.42 12.17 16.99
N MET A 306 -15.59 12.37 17.60
CA MET A 306 -16.03 13.70 18.06
C MET A 306 -15.04 14.29 19.07
N ALA A 307 -14.57 13.49 20.04
CA ALA A 307 -13.58 13.94 21.03
C ALA A 307 -12.20 14.24 20.40
N GLU A 308 -11.77 13.46 19.41
CA GLU A 308 -10.56 13.73 18.62
C GLU A 308 -10.66 15.07 17.88
N ILE A 309 -11.80 15.31 17.22
CA ILE A 309 -12.08 16.59 16.54
C ILE A 309 -12.10 17.74 17.54
N ASP A 310 -12.77 17.59 18.69
CA ASP A 310 -12.85 18.63 19.71
C ASP A 310 -11.48 19.03 20.24
N LYS A 311 -10.60 18.04 20.45
CA LYS A 311 -9.22 18.26 20.88
C LYS A 311 -8.44 19.10 19.86
N ASP A 312 -8.64 18.85 18.56
CA ASP A 312 -7.96 19.59 17.51
C ASP A 312 -8.55 20.99 17.31
N LEU A 313 -9.88 21.12 17.32
CA LEU A 313 -10.58 22.40 17.20
C LEU A 313 -10.31 23.33 18.38
N ALA A 314 -9.90 22.80 19.54
CA ALA A 314 -9.51 23.61 20.69
C ALA A 314 -8.11 24.27 20.53
N ARG A 315 -7.31 23.85 19.54
CA ARG A 315 -5.94 24.36 19.32
C ARG A 315 -5.94 25.59 18.40
N THR A 316 -4.86 26.37 18.47
CA THR A 316 -4.57 27.48 17.55
C THR A 316 -3.85 27.04 16.27
N VAL A 317 -3.73 25.72 16.07
CA VAL A 317 -3.14 25.10 14.88
C VAL A 317 -4.30 24.57 14.02
N PRO A 318 -4.30 24.83 12.68
CA PRO A 318 -5.35 24.33 11.81
C PRO A 318 -5.47 22.81 11.92
N MET A 319 -6.67 22.33 12.22
CA MET A 319 -6.97 20.89 12.19
C MET A 319 -6.90 20.44 10.74
N ARG A 320 -6.24 19.31 10.47
CA ARG A 320 -6.23 18.66 9.15
C ARG A 320 -6.47 17.19 9.35
N ARG A 321 -7.72 16.78 9.29
CA ARG A 321 -8.13 15.43 9.70
C ARG A 321 -8.82 14.70 8.56
N LEU A 322 -8.41 13.46 8.31
CA LEU A 322 -9.04 12.52 7.40
C LEU A 322 -9.93 11.57 8.22
N LEU A 323 -11.24 11.73 8.02
CA LEU A 323 -12.26 10.83 8.52
C LEU A 323 -12.46 9.67 7.55
N HIS A 324 -12.06 8.49 7.99
CA HIS A 324 -12.35 7.23 7.34
C HIS A 324 -13.48 6.50 8.03
N GLY A 325 -14.24 5.75 7.24
CA GLY A 325 -15.25 4.86 7.75
C GLY A 325 -16.00 4.21 6.61
N ASP A 326 -16.64 3.09 6.90
CA ASP A 326 -17.46 2.40 5.92
C ASP A 326 -18.60 3.29 5.38
N VAL A 327 -19.10 3.00 4.19
CA VAL A 327 -20.31 3.61 3.63
C VAL A 327 -21.44 3.45 4.64
N GLY A 328 -21.95 4.56 5.17
CA GLY A 328 -23.02 4.57 6.19
C GLY A 328 -22.57 4.32 7.64
N SER A 329 -21.28 4.45 7.97
CA SER A 329 -20.77 4.52 9.36
C SER A 329 -21.14 5.82 10.10
N GLY A 330 -21.82 6.75 9.43
CA GLY A 330 -22.21 8.05 9.99
C GLY A 330 -21.21 9.19 9.75
N LYS A 331 -20.37 9.11 8.70
CA LYS A 331 -19.44 10.20 8.31
C LYS A 331 -20.13 11.56 8.22
N THR A 332 -21.32 11.63 7.60
CA THR A 332 -22.13 12.86 7.50
C THR A 332 -22.53 13.42 8.86
N VAL A 333 -22.71 12.59 9.88
CA VAL A 333 -23.01 13.05 11.25
C VAL A 333 -21.80 13.73 11.87
N ILE A 334 -20.60 13.15 11.69
CA ILE A 334 -19.36 13.77 12.14
C ILE A 334 -19.07 15.07 11.38
N ALA A 335 -19.29 15.10 10.07
CA ALA A 335 -19.19 16.34 9.28
C ALA A 335 -20.16 17.42 9.79
N SER A 336 -21.43 17.07 10.02
CA SER A 336 -22.43 17.98 10.57
C SER A 336 -21.98 18.55 11.91
N TYR A 337 -21.54 17.69 12.82
CA TYR A 337 -20.99 18.09 14.11
C TYR A 337 -19.86 19.11 13.94
N CYS A 338 -18.89 18.82 13.06
CA CYS A 338 -17.76 19.71 12.78
C CYS A 338 -18.20 21.08 12.22
N LEU A 339 -19.16 21.11 11.29
CA LEU A 339 -19.71 22.37 10.74
C LEU A 339 -20.38 23.20 11.83
N LEU A 340 -21.14 22.55 12.72
CA LEU A 340 -21.85 23.22 13.80
C LEU A 340 -20.91 23.85 14.85
N ARG A 341 -19.75 23.23 15.09
CA ARG A 341 -18.70 23.81 15.97
C ARG A 341 -18.24 25.18 15.48
N ALA A 342 -18.18 25.42 14.17
CA ALA A 342 -17.85 26.73 13.60
C ALA A 342 -18.98 27.75 13.79
N VAL A 343 -20.23 27.34 13.51
CA VAL A 343 -21.42 28.21 13.64
C VAL A 343 -21.60 28.67 15.09
N GLU A 344 -21.38 27.78 16.03
CA GLU A 344 -21.45 28.04 17.47
C GLU A 344 -20.45 29.10 17.95
N ARG A 345 -19.34 29.29 17.23
CA ARG A 345 -18.34 30.34 17.50
C ARG A 345 -18.55 31.61 16.69
N GLY A 346 -19.75 31.77 16.11
CA GLY A 346 -20.12 32.92 15.29
C GLY A 346 -19.33 32.99 13.97
N GLY A 347 -18.80 31.87 13.52
CA GLY A 347 -18.13 31.73 12.23
C GLY A 347 -19.02 31.07 11.19
N GLN A 348 -18.48 30.97 9.98
CA GLN A 348 -19.09 30.28 8.86
C GLN A 348 -18.39 28.94 8.63
N ALA A 349 -19.12 28.00 8.05
CA ALA A 349 -18.60 26.70 7.66
C ALA A 349 -18.93 26.38 6.20
N ALA A 350 -18.12 25.52 5.59
CA ALA A 350 -18.33 25.07 4.21
C ALA A 350 -18.27 23.55 4.08
N LEU A 351 -19.10 22.97 3.22
CA LEU A 351 -19.01 21.56 2.80
C LEU A 351 -18.85 21.49 1.28
N MET A 352 -17.75 20.93 0.83
CA MET A 352 -17.45 20.72 -0.58
C MET A 352 -17.68 19.27 -0.98
N ALA A 353 -18.44 19.06 -2.05
CA ALA A 353 -18.71 17.76 -2.66
C ALA A 353 -18.25 17.72 -4.14
N PRO A 354 -17.79 16.57 -4.67
CA PRO A 354 -17.11 16.53 -5.98
C PRO A 354 -18.06 16.71 -7.16
N THR A 355 -19.35 16.43 -6.97
CA THR A 355 -20.38 16.54 -8.01
C THR A 355 -21.58 17.34 -7.51
N GLU A 356 -22.31 17.94 -8.43
CA GLU A 356 -23.53 18.69 -8.09
C GLU A 356 -24.58 17.79 -7.44
N VAL A 357 -24.68 16.52 -7.89
CA VAL A 357 -25.57 15.52 -7.32
C VAL A 357 -25.27 15.25 -5.84
N LEU A 358 -23.98 15.10 -5.48
CA LEU A 358 -23.59 14.93 -4.07
C LEU A 358 -23.82 16.20 -3.26
N ALA A 359 -23.57 17.38 -3.84
CA ALA A 359 -23.86 18.65 -3.17
C ALA A 359 -25.37 18.82 -2.90
N ASP A 360 -26.22 18.47 -3.86
CA ASP A 360 -27.67 18.44 -3.71
C ASP A 360 -28.11 17.47 -2.60
N GLN A 361 -27.51 16.28 -2.55
CA GLN A 361 -27.80 15.27 -1.53
C GLN A 361 -27.41 15.74 -0.12
N HIS A 362 -26.22 16.30 0.04
CA HIS A 362 -25.79 16.88 1.32
C HIS A 362 -26.69 18.03 1.72
N HIS A 363 -27.03 18.92 0.79
CA HIS A 363 -27.95 20.01 1.06
C HIS A 363 -29.33 19.51 1.49
N PHE A 364 -29.92 18.55 0.77
CA PHE A 364 -31.21 17.97 1.13
C PHE A 364 -31.17 17.30 2.51
N GLY A 365 -30.14 16.51 2.80
CA GLY A 365 -30.00 15.79 4.07
C GLY A 365 -29.69 16.68 5.28
N LEU A 366 -28.98 17.80 5.06
CA LEU A 366 -28.50 18.68 6.13
C LEU A 366 -29.41 19.90 6.34
N ALA A 367 -29.91 20.51 5.27
CA ALA A 367 -30.61 21.79 5.36
C ALA A 367 -31.80 21.74 6.31
N GLU A 368 -32.65 20.71 6.23
CA GLU A 368 -33.81 20.60 7.11
C GLU A 368 -33.40 20.40 8.58
N ARG A 369 -32.41 19.54 8.84
CA ARG A 369 -31.93 19.24 10.20
C ARG A 369 -31.28 20.44 10.85
N LEU A 370 -30.44 21.16 10.09
CA LEU A 370 -29.71 22.33 10.57
C LEU A 370 -30.64 23.55 10.70
N ALA A 371 -31.62 23.71 9.81
CA ALA A 371 -32.63 24.78 9.91
C ALA A 371 -33.45 24.67 11.20
N ARG A 372 -33.79 23.44 11.66
CA ARG A 372 -34.46 23.22 12.96
C ARG A 372 -33.63 23.67 14.16
N LEU A 373 -32.31 23.79 14.01
CA LEU A 373 -31.38 24.33 15.00
C LEU A 373 -31.11 25.83 14.81
N GLY A 374 -31.83 26.50 13.91
CA GLY A 374 -31.66 27.92 13.61
C GLY A 374 -30.47 28.26 12.70
N VAL A 375 -29.85 27.26 12.06
CA VAL A 375 -28.67 27.43 11.20
C VAL A 375 -29.09 27.68 9.75
N ARG A 376 -28.56 28.75 9.15
CA ARG A 376 -28.86 29.15 7.77
C ARG A 376 -27.91 28.45 6.79
N VAL A 377 -28.46 27.54 6.00
CA VAL A 377 -27.73 26.72 5.01
C VAL A 377 -28.10 27.16 3.60
N ALA A 378 -27.12 27.25 2.70
CA ALA A 378 -27.35 27.48 1.28
C ALA A 378 -26.53 26.52 0.41
N LEU A 379 -26.99 26.33 -0.84
CA LEU A 379 -26.32 25.53 -1.86
C LEU A 379 -25.71 26.42 -2.94
N LEU A 380 -24.44 26.21 -3.29
CA LEU A 380 -23.76 26.85 -4.41
C LEU A 380 -23.21 25.81 -5.39
N LYS A 381 -23.82 25.72 -6.57
CA LYS A 381 -23.37 24.85 -7.67
C LYS A 381 -23.28 25.61 -9.00
N GLY A 382 -22.57 25.04 -9.97
CA GLY A 382 -22.29 25.68 -11.25
C GLY A 382 -23.54 25.87 -12.10
N SER A 383 -24.50 24.94 -11.98
CA SER A 383 -25.78 24.98 -12.69
C SER A 383 -26.74 26.09 -12.24
N LEU A 384 -26.46 26.79 -11.12
CA LEU A 384 -27.36 27.84 -10.63
C LEU A 384 -27.35 29.08 -11.54
N PRO A 385 -28.51 29.72 -11.76
CA PRO A 385 -28.60 30.99 -12.46
C PRO A 385 -27.63 32.05 -11.92
N ALA A 386 -27.07 32.87 -12.80
CA ALA A 386 -26.07 33.88 -12.42
C ALA A 386 -26.60 34.90 -11.38
N GLY A 387 -27.90 35.21 -11.40
CA GLY A 387 -28.54 36.07 -10.39
C GLY A 387 -28.50 35.45 -8.99
N GLU A 388 -28.88 34.18 -8.88
CA GLU A 388 -28.89 33.43 -7.62
C GLU A 388 -27.48 33.23 -7.07
N ARG A 389 -26.51 32.85 -7.92
CA ARG A 389 -25.09 32.75 -7.52
C ARG A 389 -24.56 34.06 -6.95
N ARG A 390 -24.90 35.21 -7.57
CA ARG A 390 -24.50 36.54 -7.06
C ARG A 390 -25.15 36.85 -5.72
N ALA A 391 -26.43 36.53 -5.54
CA ALA A 391 -27.13 36.74 -4.28
C ALA A 391 -26.49 35.93 -3.14
N ILE A 392 -26.24 34.64 -3.36
CA ILE A 392 -25.60 33.74 -2.38
C ILE A 392 -24.20 34.24 -2.04
N ARG A 393 -23.36 34.56 -3.03
CA ARG A 393 -22.02 35.13 -2.79
C ARG A 393 -22.07 36.39 -1.93
N GLY A 394 -23.03 37.29 -2.18
CA GLY A 394 -23.23 38.49 -1.39
C GLY A 394 -23.70 38.21 0.04
N GLN A 395 -24.53 37.18 0.27
CA GLN A 395 -24.95 36.77 1.61
C GLN A 395 -23.78 36.16 2.40
N VAL A 396 -22.96 35.32 1.76
CA VAL A 396 -21.76 34.70 2.36
C VAL A 396 -20.76 35.77 2.80
N ALA A 397 -20.45 36.74 1.93
CA ALA A 397 -19.51 37.83 2.24
C ALA A 397 -20.00 38.74 3.38
N ARG A 398 -21.31 38.84 3.58
CA ARG A 398 -21.91 39.62 4.68
C ARG A 398 -22.07 38.83 5.98
N GLY A 399 -21.79 37.52 5.99
CA GLY A 399 -22.03 36.65 7.14
C GLY A 399 -23.51 36.38 7.42
N GLN A 400 -24.36 36.45 6.38
CA GLN A 400 -25.79 36.16 6.47
C GLN A 400 -26.12 34.68 6.29
N LEU A 401 -25.12 33.86 5.96
CA LEU A 401 -25.21 32.41 5.84
C LEU A 401 -24.19 31.76 6.77
N ASP A 402 -24.62 30.72 7.47
CA ASP A 402 -23.81 30.04 8.48
C ASP A 402 -23.07 28.84 7.86
N VAL A 403 -23.74 28.10 6.97
CA VAL A 403 -23.17 26.94 6.26
C VAL A 403 -23.39 27.07 4.76
N LEU A 404 -22.32 26.89 3.99
CA LEU A 404 -22.37 26.84 2.53
C LEU A 404 -22.00 25.46 2.01
N ILE A 405 -22.94 24.80 1.33
CA ILE A 405 -22.72 23.50 0.68
C ILE A 405 -22.52 23.75 -0.80
N GLY A 406 -21.59 23.07 -1.45
CA GLY A 406 -21.37 23.28 -2.87
C GLY A 406 -20.34 22.37 -3.51
N THR A 407 -20.12 22.59 -4.79
CA THR A 407 -19.08 21.89 -5.56
C THR A 407 -17.77 22.70 -5.59
N HIS A 408 -16.89 22.40 -6.53
CA HIS A 408 -15.77 23.27 -6.89
C HIS A 408 -16.17 24.74 -7.15
N ALA A 409 -17.47 25.05 -7.33
CA ALA A 409 -17.98 26.42 -7.36
C ALA A 409 -17.68 27.23 -6.08
N LEU A 410 -17.45 26.57 -4.94
CA LEU A 410 -17.05 27.19 -3.68
C LEU A 410 -15.66 27.84 -3.71
N ILE A 411 -14.76 27.29 -4.54
CA ILE A 411 -13.36 27.70 -4.65
C ILE A 411 -13.06 28.50 -5.93
N GLN A 412 -14.09 28.80 -6.72
CA GLN A 412 -13.97 29.65 -7.90
C GLN A 412 -13.87 31.13 -7.50
N GLU A 413 -13.22 31.94 -8.35
CA GLU A 413 -13.11 33.38 -8.13
C GLU A 413 -14.47 34.05 -7.80
N GLY A 414 -14.49 34.76 -6.68
CA GLY A 414 -15.61 35.60 -6.26
C GLY A 414 -16.50 35.03 -5.14
N VAL A 415 -16.20 33.87 -4.57
CA VAL A 415 -16.69 33.50 -3.23
C VAL A 415 -15.71 34.12 -2.22
N ARG A 416 -16.23 34.78 -1.19
CA ARG A 416 -15.44 35.33 -0.08
C ARG A 416 -16.24 35.17 1.19
N PHE A 417 -15.73 34.39 2.14
CA PHE A 417 -16.35 34.28 3.45
C PHE A 417 -16.00 35.50 4.31
N LYS A 418 -16.95 35.91 5.16
CA LYS A 418 -16.69 36.92 6.20
C LYS A 418 -15.74 36.36 7.26
N ARG A 419 -15.96 35.11 7.69
CA ARG A 419 -15.15 34.42 8.69
C ARG A 419 -15.33 32.90 8.60
N LEU A 420 -14.60 32.24 7.71
CA LEU A 420 -14.63 30.78 7.57
C LEU A 420 -13.78 30.12 8.66
N LEU A 421 -14.39 29.26 9.48
CA LEU A 421 -13.69 28.56 10.58
C LEU A 421 -13.48 27.08 10.31
N VAL A 422 -14.43 26.42 9.62
CA VAL A 422 -14.36 24.99 9.32
C VAL A 422 -14.73 24.74 7.85
N ALA A 423 -13.96 23.88 7.19
CA ALA A 423 -14.28 23.35 5.86
C ALA A 423 -14.28 21.81 5.89
N VAL A 424 -15.35 21.21 5.36
CA VAL A 424 -15.47 19.77 5.16
C VAL A 424 -15.32 19.46 3.67
N VAL A 425 -14.49 18.47 3.33
CA VAL A 425 -14.30 18.00 1.95
C VAL A 425 -14.72 16.53 1.87
N ASP A 426 -15.78 16.23 1.13
CA ASP A 426 -16.25 14.86 0.93
C ASP A 426 -15.62 14.20 -0.30
N GLU A 427 -15.36 12.90 -0.26
CA GLU A 427 -14.68 12.14 -1.32
C GLU A 427 -13.42 12.80 -1.87
N GLN A 428 -12.48 13.13 -0.97
CA GLN A 428 -11.27 13.90 -1.28
C GLN A 428 -10.51 13.39 -2.53
N HIS A 429 -10.46 12.08 -2.74
CA HIS A 429 -9.69 11.47 -3.83
C HIS A 429 -10.17 11.86 -5.24
N ARG A 430 -11.35 12.46 -5.38
CA ARG A 430 -11.87 12.97 -6.66
C ARG A 430 -11.47 14.42 -6.95
N PHE A 431 -10.84 15.12 -6.00
CA PHE A 431 -10.40 16.51 -6.15
C PHE A 431 -8.93 16.61 -6.52
N GLY A 432 -8.62 17.52 -7.46
CA GLY A 432 -7.24 17.84 -7.80
C GLY A 432 -6.53 18.64 -6.71
N VAL A 433 -5.20 18.54 -6.64
CA VAL A 433 -4.34 19.15 -5.62
C VAL A 433 -4.57 20.64 -5.43
N ARG A 434 -4.56 21.38 -6.55
CA ARG A 434 -4.75 22.83 -6.58
C ARG A 434 -6.12 23.28 -6.05
N GLN A 435 -7.12 22.39 -6.10
CA GLN A 435 -8.46 22.67 -5.58
C GLN A 435 -8.51 22.51 -4.06
N ARG A 436 -7.70 21.61 -3.48
CA ARG A 436 -7.55 21.45 -2.03
C ARG A 436 -6.82 22.64 -1.41
N GLU A 437 -5.77 23.13 -2.08
CA GLU A 437 -5.04 24.34 -1.66
C GLU A 437 -5.90 25.60 -1.75
N ALA A 438 -6.79 25.71 -2.74
CA ALA A 438 -7.67 26.87 -2.87
C ALA A 438 -8.59 27.09 -1.65
N ILE A 439 -9.05 26.02 -0.98
CA ILE A 439 -9.78 26.11 0.30
C ILE A 439 -8.88 26.63 1.42
N LEU A 440 -7.61 26.24 1.40
CA LEU A 440 -6.59 26.65 2.39
C LEU A 440 -6.12 28.10 2.17
N LEU A 441 -6.27 28.64 0.96
CA LEU A 441 -5.77 29.95 0.54
C LEU A 441 -6.73 31.11 0.81
N GLU A 442 -8.00 30.88 1.17
CA GLU A 442 -8.89 31.94 1.72
C GLU A 442 -8.51 32.29 3.18
N SER A 443 -7.22 32.54 3.40
CA SER A 443 -6.67 32.99 4.66
C SER A 443 -6.93 34.49 4.82
N GLN A 444 -7.84 34.88 5.72
CA GLN A 444 -7.82 36.25 6.20
C GLN A 444 -6.64 36.41 7.16
N GLU A 445 -5.71 37.32 6.85
CA GLU A 445 -4.63 37.73 7.77
C GLU A 445 -3.74 36.55 8.25
N GLY A 446 -3.52 35.53 7.42
CA GLY A 446 -2.67 34.37 7.77
C GLY A 446 -3.35 33.31 8.66
N ARG A 447 -4.66 33.47 8.95
CA ARG A 447 -5.47 32.45 9.64
C ARG A 447 -6.10 31.49 8.63
N ARG A 448 -5.97 30.19 8.87
CA ARG A 448 -6.55 29.13 8.04
C ARG A 448 -7.74 28.46 8.74
N PRO A 449 -8.76 28.02 8.00
CA PRO A 449 -9.84 27.23 8.58
C PRO A 449 -9.35 25.83 9.00
N HIS A 450 -10.04 25.24 9.96
CA HIS A 450 -9.91 23.82 10.28
C HIS A 450 -10.51 22.98 9.14
N THR A 451 -9.82 21.93 8.68
CA THR A 451 -10.27 21.08 7.58
C THR A 451 -10.53 19.64 8.02
N LEU A 452 -11.70 19.13 7.64
CA LEU A 452 -12.09 17.73 7.80
C LEU A 452 -12.32 17.12 6.41
N HIS A 453 -11.49 16.16 6.05
CA HIS A 453 -11.59 15.41 4.81
C HIS A 453 -12.32 14.10 5.09
N MET A 454 -13.22 13.68 4.20
CA MET A 454 -13.92 12.40 4.30
C MET A 454 -13.60 11.53 3.10
N SER A 455 -13.49 10.23 3.34
CA SER A 455 -13.45 9.23 2.28
C SER A 455 -14.39 8.08 2.62
N ALA A 456 -15.20 7.66 1.64
CA ALA A 456 -15.96 6.43 1.76
C ALA A 456 -15.14 5.17 1.46
N THR A 457 -13.98 5.33 0.81
CA THR A 457 -13.07 4.22 0.57
C THR A 457 -12.30 3.92 1.86
N PRO A 458 -12.37 2.69 2.38
CA PRO A 458 -11.49 2.25 3.45
C PRO A 458 -10.08 2.25 2.88
N ILE A 459 -9.25 3.18 3.33
CA ILE A 459 -7.82 3.16 2.99
C ILE A 459 -7.14 2.33 4.08
N PRO A 460 -6.32 1.33 3.73
CA PRO A 460 -5.55 0.58 4.71
C PRO A 460 -4.79 1.55 5.61
N ARG A 461 -4.86 1.33 6.92
CA ARG A 461 -4.24 2.24 7.91
C ARG A 461 -2.78 2.51 7.59
N THR A 462 -2.05 1.51 7.11
CA THR A 462 -0.66 1.61 6.70
C THR A 462 -0.43 2.59 5.57
N LEU A 463 -1.33 2.61 4.58
CA LEU A 463 -1.31 3.58 3.50
C LEU A 463 -1.68 4.98 4.01
N SER A 464 -2.66 5.12 4.90
CA SER A 464 -3.04 6.44 5.42
C SER A 464 -1.91 7.09 6.22
N LEU A 465 -1.13 6.33 6.99
CA LEU A 465 0.01 6.84 7.76
C LEU A 465 1.18 7.34 6.89
N THR A 466 1.23 6.96 5.60
CA THR A 466 2.28 7.37 4.66
C THR A 466 1.79 8.34 3.60
N LEU A 467 0.67 8.06 2.93
CA LEU A 467 0.10 8.86 1.82
C LEU A 467 -0.54 10.15 2.27
N TYR A 468 -1.19 10.11 3.43
CA TYR A 468 -1.91 11.23 4.01
C TYR A 468 -1.27 11.57 5.35
N GLY A 469 0.04 11.36 5.47
CA GLY A 469 0.76 11.52 6.74
C GLY A 469 0.82 12.96 7.26
N ASP A 470 0.45 13.93 6.41
CA ASP A 470 0.16 15.32 6.77
C ASP A 470 -1.20 15.49 7.47
N LEU A 471 -2.12 14.53 7.31
CA LEU A 471 -3.44 14.49 7.93
C LEU A 471 -3.46 13.59 9.18
N ASP A 472 -4.17 14.01 10.22
CA ASP A 472 -4.58 13.12 11.30
C ASP A 472 -5.68 12.18 10.82
N VAL A 473 -5.61 10.90 11.16
CA VAL A 473 -6.60 9.92 10.69
C VAL A 473 -7.53 9.53 11.82
N SER A 474 -8.84 9.70 11.60
CA SER A 474 -9.92 9.16 12.43
C SER A 474 -10.60 8.00 11.73
N VAL A 475 -10.91 6.94 12.46
CA VAL A 475 -11.60 5.76 11.91
C VAL A 475 -12.94 5.52 12.61
N LEU A 476 -14.00 5.45 11.81
CA LEU A 476 -15.31 4.93 12.18
C LEU A 476 -15.37 3.44 11.80
N ASP A 477 -15.01 2.59 12.75
CA ASP A 477 -14.97 1.12 12.68
C ASP A 477 -16.29 0.45 13.12
N GLU A 478 -17.29 1.25 13.51
CA GLU A 478 -18.60 0.77 13.95
C GLU A 478 -19.72 1.30 13.05
N LEU A 479 -20.71 0.46 12.76
CA LEU A 479 -21.93 0.85 12.05
C LEU A 479 -23.00 1.30 13.06
N PRO A 480 -23.82 2.33 12.74
CA PRO A 480 -24.94 2.74 13.59
C PRO A 480 -25.93 1.58 13.85
N PRO A 481 -26.55 1.55 15.03
CA PRO A 481 -27.51 0.50 15.38
C PRO A 481 -28.73 0.53 14.44
N GLY A 482 -29.21 -0.66 14.07
CA GLY A 482 -30.37 -0.85 13.17
C GLY A 482 -30.01 -1.27 11.74
N ARG A 483 -28.72 -1.25 11.36
CA ARG A 483 -28.28 -1.71 10.05
C ARG A 483 -27.99 -3.21 10.06
N ARG A 484 -28.59 -3.95 9.12
CA ARG A 484 -28.34 -5.38 8.94
C ARG A 484 -27.21 -5.60 7.91
N PRO A 485 -26.29 -6.55 8.14
CA PRO A 485 -25.25 -6.86 7.17
C PRO A 485 -25.84 -7.42 5.88
N VAL A 486 -25.22 -7.08 4.75
CA VAL A 486 -25.66 -7.55 3.42
C VAL A 486 -25.19 -8.98 3.21
N HIS A 487 -26.12 -9.90 2.95
CA HIS A 487 -25.80 -11.29 2.65
C HIS A 487 -25.15 -11.40 1.27
N THR A 488 -23.84 -11.61 1.25
CA THR A 488 -23.05 -11.70 0.02
C THR A 488 -22.86 -13.16 -0.37
N ARG A 489 -23.20 -13.55 -1.61
CA ARG A 489 -23.12 -14.93 -2.10
C ARG A 489 -22.47 -15.04 -3.46
N LEU A 490 -21.55 -16.00 -3.60
CA LEU A 490 -21.06 -16.48 -4.89
C LEU A 490 -22.13 -17.35 -5.55
N VAL A 491 -22.42 -17.12 -6.83
CA VAL A 491 -23.45 -17.84 -7.58
C VAL A 491 -22.79 -18.58 -8.73
N PHE A 492 -22.66 -19.90 -8.58
CA PHE A 492 -22.16 -20.79 -9.62
C PHE A 492 -23.20 -21.00 -10.74
N PRO A 493 -22.80 -21.44 -11.94
CA PRO A 493 -23.69 -21.56 -13.10
C PRO A 493 -25.01 -22.29 -12.82
N ASP A 494 -24.97 -23.40 -12.08
CA ASP A 494 -26.14 -24.23 -11.74
C ASP A 494 -27.16 -23.51 -10.83
N ALA A 495 -26.71 -22.48 -10.10
CA ALA A 495 -27.54 -21.71 -9.17
C ALA A 495 -28.07 -20.40 -9.78
N ARG A 496 -27.67 -20.05 -11.02
CA ARG A 496 -28.00 -18.77 -11.65
C ARG A 496 -29.50 -18.55 -11.80
N SER A 497 -30.25 -19.56 -12.23
CA SER A 497 -31.72 -19.46 -12.36
C SER A 497 -32.41 -19.26 -11.01
N ARG A 498 -31.90 -19.89 -9.93
CA ARG A 498 -32.44 -19.71 -8.57
C ARG A 498 -32.18 -18.30 -8.04
N MET A 499 -31.03 -17.71 -8.37
CA MET A 499 -30.74 -16.32 -8.05
C MET A 499 -31.75 -15.38 -8.71
N TRP A 500 -32.01 -15.51 -10.01
CA TRP A 500 -32.97 -14.64 -10.69
C TRP A 500 -34.41 -14.81 -10.21
N GLU A 501 -34.83 -16.03 -9.88
CA GLU A 501 -36.10 -16.29 -9.19
C GLU A 501 -36.18 -15.51 -7.86
N PHE A 502 -35.12 -15.53 -7.05
CA PHE A 502 -35.04 -14.76 -5.82
C PHE A 502 -35.13 -13.25 -6.09
N VAL A 503 -34.41 -12.72 -7.09
CA VAL A 503 -34.50 -11.30 -7.46
C VAL A 503 -35.93 -10.92 -7.83
N ARG A 504 -36.62 -11.74 -8.64
CA ARG A 504 -38.02 -11.49 -9.01
C ARG A 504 -38.94 -11.46 -7.80
N GLN A 505 -38.76 -12.36 -6.84
CA GLN A 505 -39.55 -12.37 -5.60
C GLN A 505 -39.37 -11.09 -4.78
N GLU A 506 -38.14 -10.56 -4.68
CA GLU A 506 -37.89 -9.28 -4.01
C GLU A 506 -38.53 -8.10 -4.75
N LEU A 507 -38.47 -8.08 -6.09
CA LEU A 507 -39.12 -7.05 -6.89
C LEU A 507 -40.66 -7.08 -6.77
N VAL A 508 -41.27 -8.26 -6.64
CA VAL A 508 -42.71 -8.43 -6.41
C VAL A 508 -43.14 -7.89 -5.04
N LYS A 509 -42.28 -7.99 -4.02
CA LYS A 509 -42.52 -7.40 -2.69
C LYS A 509 -42.47 -5.87 -2.69
N GLY A 510 -42.16 -5.25 -3.84
CA GLY A 510 -42.03 -3.80 -3.99
C GLY A 510 -40.61 -3.29 -3.72
N HIS A 511 -39.63 -4.16 -3.51
CA HIS A 511 -38.22 -3.77 -3.40
C HIS A 511 -37.59 -3.52 -4.77
N GLN A 512 -36.38 -2.98 -4.76
CA GLN A 512 -35.65 -2.61 -5.95
C GLN A 512 -34.28 -3.31 -6.04
N ALA A 513 -33.78 -3.49 -7.26
CA ALA A 513 -32.53 -4.19 -7.53
C ALA A 513 -31.54 -3.37 -8.36
N TYR A 514 -30.26 -3.47 -8.04
CA TYR A 514 -29.16 -2.99 -8.87
C TYR A 514 -28.52 -4.14 -9.63
N VAL A 515 -28.18 -3.91 -10.90
CA VAL A 515 -27.35 -4.81 -11.72
C VAL A 515 -26.15 -4.03 -12.25
N VAL A 516 -24.96 -4.29 -11.72
CA VAL A 516 -23.76 -3.48 -11.99
C VAL A 516 -22.77 -4.22 -12.88
N CYS A 517 -22.64 -3.74 -14.11
CA CYS A 517 -21.76 -4.30 -15.14
C CYS A 517 -20.36 -3.69 -15.04
N PRO A 518 -19.28 -4.49 -15.14
CA PRO A 518 -17.91 -4.01 -15.08
C PRO A 518 -17.53 -3.16 -16.28
N LEU A 519 -16.50 -2.35 -16.07
CA LEU A 519 -15.80 -1.64 -17.14
C LEU A 519 -14.94 -2.64 -17.91
N ILE A 520 -15.01 -2.62 -19.25
CA ILE A 520 -14.06 -3.31 -20.11
C ILE A 520 -12.96 -2.31 -20.44
N GLU A 521 -11.70 -2.66 -20.14
CA GLU A 521 -10.53 -1.76 -20.17
C GLU A 521 -10.16 -1.21 -21.56
N GLU A 522 -10.80 -1.69 -22.62
CA GLU A 522 -10.33 -1.43 -23.99
C GLU A 522 -10.94 -0.17 -24.66
N SER A 523 -12.03 0.44 -24.15
CA SER A 523 -12.55 1.77 -24.59
C SER A 523 -13.87 2.17 -23.88
N GLU A 524 -14.13 3.48 -23.73
CA GLU A 524 -15.44 4.00 -23.25
C GLU A 524 -16.64 3.57 -24.11
N SER A 525 -16.43 3.28 -25.40
CA SER A 525 -17.45 2.75 -26.32
C SER A 525 -17.89 1.32 -25.97
N LEU A 526 -16.99 0.49 -25.45
CA LEU A 526 -17.28 -0.90 -25.03
C LEU A 526 -18.03 -0.95 -23.69
N GLN A 527 -17.91 0.09 -22.84
CA GLN A 527 -18.64 0.21 -21.58
C GLN A 527 -20.16 0.30 -21.81
N THR A 528 -20.56 1.11 -22.78
CA THR A 528 -21.96 1.25 -23.18
C THR A 528 -22.49 -0.06 -23.75
N ALA A 529 -21.68 -0.79 -24.52
CA ALA A 529 -22.08 -2.05 -25.13
C ALA A 529 -22.46 -3.12 -24.08
N SER A 530 -21.62 -3.34 -23.06
CA SER A 530 -21.87 -4.38 -22.04
C SER A 530 -23.11 -4.10 -21.17
N ALA A 531 -23.29 -2.86 -20.71
CA ALA A 531 -24.48 -2.49 -19.92
C ALA A 531 -25.76 -2.52 -20.77
N THR A 532 -25.69 -2.10 -22.04
CA THR A 532 -26.82 -2.12 -22.97
C THR A 532 -27.22 -3.53 -23.39
N GLU A 533 -26.23 -4.41 -23.59
CA GLU A 533 -26.44 -5.83 -23.87
C GLU A 533 -27.11 -6.51 -22.66
N THR A 534 -26.53 -6.37 -21.46
CA THR A 534 -27.10 -6.91 -20.22
C THR A 534 -28.52 -6.39 -19.99
N TYR A 535 -28.77 -5.10 -20.24
CA TYR A 535 -30.11 -4.51 -20.17
C TYR A 535 -31.07 -5.17 -21.17
N SER A 536 -30.65 -5.33 -22.43
CA SER A 536 -31.47 -5.94 -23.47
C SER A 536 -31.80 -7.41 -23.17
N GLU A 537 -30.84 -8.16 -22.63
CA GLU A 537 -31.03 -9.54 -22.19
C GLU A 537 -32.02 -9.63 -21.02
N LEU A 538 -31.84 -8.81 -20.00
CA LEU A 538 -32.70 -8.86 -18.81
C LEU A 538 -34.13 -8.42 -19.10
N VAL A 539 -34.32 -7.40 -19.93
CA VAL A 539 -35.66 -6.93 -20.34
C VAL A 539 -36.38 -7.97 -21.21
N ARG A 540 -35.66 -8.80 -21.98
CA ARG A 540 -36.25 -9.87 -22.79
C ARG A 540 -36.40 -11.20 -22.05
N GLY A 541 -35.64 -11.40 -20.98
CA GLY A 541 -35.57 -12.63 -20.22
C GLY A 541 -36.08 -12.47 -18.79
N GLU A 542 -35.16 -12.59 -17.83
CA GLU A 542 -35.46 -12.75 -16.40
C GLU A 542 -36.22 -11.58 -15.75
N LEU A 543 -36.15 -10.37 -16.32
CA LEU A 543 -36.81 -9.17 -15.80
C LEU A 543 -37.90 -8.62 -16.74
N ALA A 544 -38.40 -9.42 -17.69
CA ALA A 544 -39.38 -8.98 -18.69
C ALA A 544 -40.69 -8.41 -18.11
N SER A 545 -41.08 -8.83 -16.90
CA SER A 545 -42.29 -8.35 -16.22
C SER A 545 -42.08 -7.12 -15.33
N PHE A 546 -40.87 -6.54 -15.30
CA PHE A 546 -40.51 -5.44 -14.39
C PHE A 546 -40.06 -4.19 -15.15
N ARG A 547 -40.17 -3.03 -14.49
CA ARG A 547 -39.67 -1.77 -15.04
C ARG A 547 -38.16 -1.68 -14.83
N VAL A 548 -37.40 -1.90 -15.91
CA VAL A 548 -35.94 -1.85 -15.89
C VAL A 548 -35.44 -0.52 -16.45
N GLY A 549 -34.47 0.10 -15.81
CA GLY A 549 -33.77 1.29 -16.28
C GLY A 549 -32.34 0.99 -16.68
N LEU A 550 -31.76 1.83 -17.53
CA LEU A 550 -30.36 1.78 -17.94
C LEU A 550 -29.64 3.07 -17.54
N LEU A 551 -28.47 2.95 -16.92
CA LEU A 551 -27.62 4.08 -16.54
C LEU A 551 -26.14 3.82 -16.86
N HIS A 552 -25.57 4.56 -17.82
CA HIS A 552 -24.15 4.47 -18.15
C HIS A 552 -23.50 5.86 -18.34
N GLY A 553 -22.17 5.89 -18.44
CA GLY A 553 -21.37 7.11 -18.49
C GLY A 553 -21.68 8.05 -19.66
N GLN A 554 -22.08 7.50 -20.81
CA GLN A 554 -22.39 8.28 -22.02
C GLN A 554 -23.78 8.95 -22.03
N LEU A 555 -24.67 8.65 -21.08
CA LEU A 555 -25.98 9.33 -21.02
C LEU A 555 -25.80 10.83 -20.71
N ALA A 556 -26.66 11.66 -21.31
CA ALA A 556 -26.72 13.08 -21.00
C ALA A 556 -27.03 13.29 -19.50
N ALA A 557 -26.48 14.36 -18.90
CA ALA A 557 -26.64 14.62 -17.46
C ALA A 557 -28.12 14.74 -17.04
N THR A 558 -28.96 15.35 -17.88
CA THR A 558 -30.41 15.47 -17.69
C THR A 558 -31.11 14.10 -17.69
N GLU A 559 -30.67 13.19 -18.56
CA GLU A 559 -31.23 11.85 -18.65
C GLU A 559 -30.80 10.97 -17.47
N LYS A 560 -29.53 11.04 -17.06
CA LYS A 560 -29.04 10.38 -15.82
C LYS A 560 -29.85 10.83 -14.61
N ALA A 561 -30.07 12.13 -14.45
CA ALA A 561 -30.87 12.67 -13.36
C ALA A 561 -32.30 12.14 -13.38
N ARG A 562 -32.94 12.07 -14.56
CA ARG A 562 -34.29 11.50 -14.73
C ARG A 562 -34.35 10.02 -14.34
N VAL A 563 -33.42 9.20 -14.85
CA VAL A 563 -33.37 7.76 -14.54
C VAL A 563 -33.16 7.55 -13.04
N MET A 564 -32.23 8.29 -12.43
CA MET A 564 -31.98 8.17 -10.99
C MET A 564 -33.17 8.64 -10.15
N ALA A 565 -33.86 9.70 -10.56
CA ALA A 565 -35.08 10.17 -9.88
C ALA A 565 -36.20 9.13 -9.98
N GLY A 566 -36.44 8.55 -11.16
CA GLY A 566 -37.42 7.49 -11.35
C GLY A 566 -37.08 6.22 -10.56
N PHE A 567 -35.80 5.87 -10.45
CA PHE A 567 -35.37 4.79 -9.58
C PHE A 567 -35.58 5.13 -8.11
N ALA A 568 -35.18 6.31 -7.62
CA ALA A 568 -35.42 6.69 -6.23
C ALA A 568 -36.92 6.74 -5.86
N ALA A 569 -37.79 7.08 -6.81
CA ALA A 569 -39.25 7.12 -6.63
C ALA A 569 -39.95 5.74 -6.72
N GLY A 570 -39.22 4.66 -7.08
CA GLY A 570 -39.80 3.33 -7.28
C GLY A 570 -40.52 3.14 -8.63
N GLU A 571 -40.45 4.12 -9.53
CA GLU A 571 -40.94 4.00 -10.90
C GLU A 571 -40.10 3.00 -11.70
N ILE A 572 -38.81 2.91 -11.41
CA ILE A 572 -37.91 1.89 -11.94
C ILE A 572 -37.63 0.87 -10.85
N GLN A 573 -37.91 -0.41 -11.10
CA GLN A 573 -37.74 -1.49 -10.12
C GLN A 573 -36.34 -2.12 -10.18
N ALA A 574 -35.74 -2.22 -11.37
CA ALA A 574 -34.38 -2.72 -11.54
C ALA A 574 -33.54 -1.73 -12.34
N LEU A 575 -32.33 -1.41 -11.87
CA LEU A 575 -31.43 -0.49 -12.55
C LEU A 575 -30.17 -1.24 -13.04
N VAL A 576 -30.03 -1.35 -14.36
CA VAL A 576 -28.82 -1.86 -15.00
C VAL A 576 -27.86 -0.70 -15.21
N THR A 577 -26.63 -0.86 -14.74
CA THR A 577 -25.68 0.25 -14.72
C THR A 577 -24.22 -0.18 -14.80
N THR A 578 -23.32 0.78 -15.02
CA THR A 578 -21.88 0.62 -14.80
C THR A 578 -21.46 1.16 -13.42
N THR A 579 -20.16 1.34 -13.18
CA THR A 579 -19.60 1.98 -11.97
C THR A 579 -20.10 3.41 -11.70
N VAL A 580 -20.92 4.00 -12.57
CA VAL A 580 -21.47 5.36 -12.41
C VAL A 580 -22.33 5.50 -11.14
N ILE A 581 -22.89 4.41 -10.60
CA ILE A 581 -23.61 4.42 -9.30
C ILE A 581 -22.68 4.63 -8.10
N GLU A 582 -21.35 4.60 -8.28
CA GLU A 582 -20.40 5.03 -7.25
C GLU A 582 -20.72 6.45 -6.74
N VAL A 583 -21.45 7.28 -7.48
CA VAL A 583 -21.85 8.63 -7.06
C VAL A 583 -23.24 8.65 -6.39
N GLY A 584 -23.22 8.66 -5.05
CA GLY A 584 -24.16 9.40 -4.21
C GLY A 584 -25.54 8.82 -3.91
N VAL A 585 -26.35 8.42 -4.89
CA VAL A 585 -27.80 8.27 -4.64
C VAL A 585 -28.11 7.16 -3.65
N ASP A 586 -28.83 7.51 -2.59
CA ASP A 586 -29.31 6.63 -1.53
C ASP A 586 -30.75 6.20 -1.87
N VAL A 587 -30.96 4.89 -2.07
CA VAL A 587 -32.30 4.33 -2.31
C VAL A 587 -32.58 3.30 -1.21
N PRO A 588 -33.26 3.69 -0.12
CA PRO A 588 -33.50 2.80 1.03
C PRO A 588 -34.21 1.49 0.69
N ASN A 589 -35.02 1.51 -0.38
CA ASN A 589 -35.81 0.37 -0.86
C ASN A 589 -35.04 -0.56 -1.82
N ALA A 590 -33.78 -0.24 -2.15
CA ALA A 590 -32.91 -1.13 -2.91
C ALA A 590 -32.31 -2.22 -1.99
N THR A 591 -32.83 -3.45 -2.11
CA THR A 591 -32.45 -4.58 -1.24
C THR A 591 -31.54 -5.59 -1.95
N VAL A 592 -31.51 -5.59 -3.29
CA VAL A 592 -30.76 -6.58 -4.07
C VAL A 592 -29.69 -5.91 -4.92
N MET A 593 -28.48 -6.47 -4.89
CA MET A 593 -27.35 -6.11 -5.75
C MET A 593 -26.91 -7.35 -6.52
N VAL A 594 -26.79 -7.24 -7.83
CA VAL A 594 -26.19 -8.27 -8.70
C VAL A 594 -25.00 -7.64 -9.41
N ILE A 595 -23.83 -8.25 -9.30
CA ILE A 595 -22.62 -7.77 -9.97
C ILE A 595 -22.14 -8.88 -10.92
N PRO A 596 -22.59 -8.88 -12.20
CA PRO A 596 -22.05 -9.76 -13.21
C PRO A 596 -20.52 -9.57 -13.33
N ASP A 597 -19.79 -10.66 -13.57
CA ASP A 597 -18.33 -10.64 -13.79
C ASP A 597 -17.54 -9.85 -12.71
N ALA A 598 -17.85 -10.11 -11.44
CA ALA A 598 -17.27 -9.43 -10.28
C ALA A 598 -15.73 -9.46 -10.22
N ARG A 599 -15.08 -10.39 -10.93
CA ARG A 599 -13.61 -10.48 -11.06
C ARG A 599 -12.95 -9.22 -11.63
N ARG A 600 -13.69 -8.44 -12.42
CA ARG A 600 -13.14 -7.23 -13.07
C ARG A 600 -13.08 -6.03 -12.14
N PHE A 601 -13.69 -6.13 -10.95
CA PHE A 601 -13.66 -5.08 -9.95
C PHE A 601 -12.59 -5.37 -8.89
N GLY A 602 -11.99 -4.31 -8.36
CA GLY A 602 -11.23 -4.39 -7.11
C GLY A 602 -12.12 -4.68 -5.91
N LEU A 603 -11.56 -5.28 -4.86
CA LEU A 603 -12.31 -5.56 -3.63
C LEU A 603 -12.88 -4.28 -3.01
N SER A 604 -12.13 -3.18 -3.09
CA SER A 604 -12.56 -1.87 -2.59
C SER A 604 -13.76 -1.30 -3.37
N GLN A 605 -13.84 -1.57 -4.67
CA GLN A 605 -14.97 -1.15 -5.52
C GLN A 605 -16.20 -2.02 -5.25
N LEU A 606 -16.03 -3.35 -5.17
CA LEU A 606 -17.10 -4.27 -4.81
C LEU A 606 -17.72 -3.91 -3.45
N HIS A 607 -16.89 -3.51 -2.49
CA HIS A 607 -17.34 -3.04 -1.18
C HIS A 607 -18.21 -1.78 -1.26
N GLN A 608 -17.80 -0.77 -2.04
CA GLN A 608 -18.59 0.44 -2.26
C GLN A 608 -19.92 0.13 -2.94
N LEU A 609 -19.91 -0.73 -3.96
CA LEU A 609 -21.13 -1.18 -4.64
C LEU A 609 -22.07 -1.90 -3.67
N ARG A 610 -21.56 -2.86 -2.88
CA ARG A 610 -22.34 -3.54 -1.83
C ARG A 610 -22.95 -2.56 -0.82
N GLY A 611 -22.23 -1.49 -0.46
CA GLY A 611 -22.71 -0.45 0.44
C GLY A 611 -23.87 0.42 -0.10
N ARG A 612 -24.25 0.24 -1.37
CA ARG A 612 -25.43 0.89 -1.99
C ARG A 612 -26.75 0.21 -1.66
N VAL A 613 -26.72 -1.03 -1.16
CA VAL A 613 -27.91 -1.75 -0.65
C VAL A 613 -27.85 -1.87 0.88
N GLY A 614 -28.97 -2.23 1.52
CA GLY A 614 -29.02 -2.43 2.99
C GLY A 614 -29.13 -1.14 3.80
N ARG A 615 -29.84 -0.14 3.28
CA ARG A 615 -30.04 1.16 3.94
C ARG A 615 -31.40 1.31 4.64
N GLY A 616 -32.43 0.59 4.20
CA GLY A 616 -33.79 0.66 4.76
C GLY A 616 -34.08 -0.26 5.97
N GLY A 617 -33.07 -0.84 6.61
CA GLY A 617 -33.24 -1.78 7.74
C GLY A 617 -33.80 -3.17 7.37
N VAL A 618 -34.16 -3.37 6.10
CA VAL A 618 -34.57 -4.65 5.50
C VAL A 618 -33.33 -5.50 5.18
N GLU A 619 -33.47 -6.82 5.23
CA GLU A 619 -32.42 -7.72 4.77
C GLU A 619 -32.07 -7.45 3.30
N SER A 620 -30.79 -7.43 3.01
CA SER A 620 -30.28 -7.10 1.68
C SER A 620 -29.27 -8.14 1.22
N TYR A 621 -29.19 -8.31 -0.09
CA TYR A 621 -28.49 -9.42 -0.72
C TYR A 621 -27.57 -8.89 -1.81
N CYS A 622 -26.35 -9.42 -1.87
CA CYS A 622 -25.37 -9.14 -2.92
C CYS A 622 -24.96 -10.45 -3.59
N PHE A 623 -25.25 -10.59 -4.88
CA PHE A 623 -24.97 -11.78 -5.67
C PHE A 623 -23.82 -11.53 -6.64
N LEU A 624 -22.87 -12.46 -6.66
CA LEU A 624 -21.70 -12.44 -7.53
C LEU A 624 -21.72 -13.70 -8.41
N PRO A 625 -22.36 -13.65 -9.59
CA PRO A 625 -22.29 -14.74 -10.56
C PRO A 625 -20.84 -15.01 -10.98
N VAL A 626 -20.42 -16.26 -10.87
CA VAL A 626 -19.10 -16.74 -11.29
C VAL A 626 -19.26 -17.76 -12.43
N THR A 627 -18.31 -17.78 -13.36
CA THR A 627 -18.30 -18.71 -14.50
C THR A 627 -17.07 -19.61 -14.45
N ASN A 628 -16.01 -19.27 -15.18
CA ASN A 628 -14.74 -20.00 -15.23
C ASN A 628 -13.61 -19.12 -14.68
N GLU A 629 -13.64 -18.91 -13.36
CA GLU A 629 -12.63 -18.11 -12.65
C GLU A 629 -11.43 -18.97 -12.27
N ASP A 630 -10.24 -18.36 -12.22
CA ASP A 630 -9.05 -19.01 -11.66
C ASP A 630 -9.11 -19.06 -10.12
N ALA A 631 -8.21 -19.84 -9.52
CA ALA A 631 -8.19 -20.05 -8.07
C ALA A 631 -7.99 -18.72 -7.30
N GLU A 632 -7.17 -17.82 -7.83
CA GLU A 632 -6.89 -16.53 -7.22
C GLU A 632 -8.11 -15.59 -7.22
N ALA A 633 -8.82 -15.47 -8.35
CA ALA A 633 -10.05 -14.68 -8.42
C ALA A 633 -11.16 -15.25 -7.54
N LEU A 634 -11.29 -16.59 -7.47
CA LEU A 634 -12.25 -17.25 -6.59
C LEU A 634 -11.95 -16.99 -5.11
N ASP A 635 -10.70 -17.11 -4.68
CA ASP A 635 -10.29 -16.84 -3.30
C ASP A 635 -10.56 -15.39 -2.92
N ARG A 636 -10.28 -14.45 -3.82
CA ARG A 636 -10.55 -13.03 -3.64
C ARG A 636 -12.05 -12.74 -3.50
N LEU A 637 -12.88 -13.28 -4.40
CA LEU A 637 -14.34 -13.11 -4.33
C LEU A 637 -14.94 -13.82 -3.10
N ALA A 638 -14.36 -14.96 -2.69
CA ALA A 638 -14.78 -15.69 -1.49
C ALA A 638 -14.39 -14.95 -0.21
N LEU A 639 -13.27 -14.21 -0.19
CA LEU A 639 -12.93 -13.30 0.88
C LEU A 639 -13.99 -12.19 0.99
N PHE A 640 -14.32 -11.56 -0.14
CA PHE A 640 -15.37 -10.54 -0.22
C PHE A 640 -16.74 -11.02 0.28
N ALA A 641 -17.12 -12.26 -0.06
CA ALA A 641 -18.36 -12.85 0.41
C ALA A 641 -18.39 -13.12 1.92
N ARG A 642 -17.22 -13.37 2.54
CA ARG A 642 -17.10 -13.72 3.96
C ARG A 642 -16.96 -12.54 4.90
N THR A 643 -16.40 -11.42 4.45
CA THR A 643 -16.21 -10.24 5.29
C THR A 643 -17.05 -9.05 4.84
N THR A 644 -17.66 -8.37 5.81
CA THR A 644 -18.30 -7.06 5.60
C THR A 644 -17.35 -5.90 5.89
N ASP A 645 -16.17 -6.16 6.44
CA ASP A 645 -15.21 -5.13 6.83
C ASP A 645 -14.47 -4.57 5.61
N GLY A 646 -14.78 -3.33 5.26
CA GLY A 646 -14.13 -2.62 4.16
C GLY A 646 -12.62 -2.45 4.34
N PHE A 647 -12.10 -2.32 5.57
CA PHE A 647 -10.66 -2.17 5.81
C PHE A 647 -9.92 -3.47 5.52
N ALA A 648 -10.45 -4.60 5.98
CA ALA A 648 -9.90 -5.92 5.68
C ALA A 648 -9.89 -6.18 4.16
N LEU A 649 -10.93 -5.73 3.45
CA LEU A 649 -11.02 -5.87 1.99
C LEU A 649 -10.00 -5.00 1.26
N ALA A 650 -9.84 -3.74 1.67
CA ALA A 650 -8.86 -2.85 1.08
C ALA A 650 -7.42 -3.31 1.35
N GLU A 651 -7.16 -3.89 2.53
CA GLU A 651 -5.86 -4.49 2.87
C GLU A 651 -5.58 -5.72 1.99
N ALA A 652 -6.58 -6.60 1.80
CA ALA A 652 -6.44 -7.74 0.90
C ALA A 652 -6.27 -7.34 -0.59
N ASP A 653 -6.96 -6.28 -1.04
CA ASP A 653 -6.79 -5.72 -2.39
C ASP A 653 -5.34 -5.24 -2.59
N LEU A 654 -4.80 -4.56 -1.57
CA LEU A 654 -3.42 -4.08 -1.55
C LEU A 654 -2.39 -5.23 -1.51
N ILE A 655 -2.67 -6.33 -0.77
CA ILE A 655 -1.84 -7.54 -0.78
C ILE A 655 -1.81 -8.16 -2.18
N THR A 656 -2.98 -8.31 -2.80
CA THR A 656 -3.15 -9.03 -4.08
C THR A 656 -2.55 -8.27 -5.26
N ARG A 657 -2.75 -6.94 -5.31
CA ARG A 657 -2.22 -6.08 -6.38
C ARG A 657 -0.74 -5.72 -6.20
N GLY A 658 -0.21 -5.88 -4.99
CA GLY A 658 1.06 -5.29 -4.59
C GLY A 658 0.96 -3.75 -4.49
N ALA A 659 1.80 -3.14 -3.65
CA ALA A 659 1.76 -1.69 -3.40
C ALA A 659 2.05 -0.81 -4.64
N GLY A 660 2.56 -1.39 -5.73
CA GLY A 660 3.01 -0.67 -6.93
C GLY A 660 1.90 -0.28 -7.92
N GLU A 661 0.73 -0.93 -7.92
CA GLU A 661 -0.31 -0.72 -8.95
C GLU A 661 -1.49 0.15 -8.49
N LEU A 662 -1.55 0.58 -7.23
CA LEU A 662 -2.65 1.42 -6.72
C LEU A 662 -2.77 2.78 -7.41
N PHE A 663 -1.71 3.21 -8.11
CA PHE A 663 -1.68 4.41 -8.93
C PHE A 663 -1.52 3.98 -10.39
N GLY A 664 -2.66 3.83 -11.09
CA GLY A 664 -2.68 3.53 -12.51
C GLY A 664 -1.75 4.45 -13.30
N GLU A 665 -1.10 3.87 -14.31
CA GLU A 665 -0.02 4.43 -15.16
C GLU A 665 1.28 4.79 -14.44
N ARG A 666 2.22 3.83 -14.25
CA ARG A 666 3.68 4.06 -14.07
C ARG A 666 4.10 5.28 -13.22
N GLN A 667 3.29 5.70 -12.26
CA GLN A 667 3.57 6.83 -11.37
C GLN A 667 4.15 6.25 -10.10
N SER A 668 5.45 5.94 -10.18
CA SER A 668 6.31 5.63 -9.04
C SER A 668 6.16 6.71 -7.97
N GLY A 669 5.96 6.30 -6.72
CA GLY A 669 5.82 7.25 -5.63
C GLY A 669 5.93 6.57 -4.28
N LEU A 670 5.08 5.58 -4.00
CA LEU A 670 5.16 4.78 -2.77
C LEU A 670 5.52 3.33 -2.99
N GLY A 671 5.51 2.89 -4.25
CA GLY A 671 6.09 1.61 -4.67
C GLY A 671 7.63 1.57 -4.64
N ASP A 672 8.29 2.68 -4.27
CA ASP A 672 9.75 2.83 -4.29
C ASP A 672 10.43 2.47 -2.94
N LEU A 673 9.70 1.90 -1.97
CA LEU A 673 10.36 1.29 -0.82
C LEU A 673 11.23 0.12 -1.30
N GLU A 674 12.52 0.23 -1.07
CA GLU A 674 13.52 -0.72 -1.58
C GLU A 674 13.43 -2.06 -0.85
N VAL A 675 13.06 -2.04 0.43
CA VAL A 675 13.04 -3.23 1.30
C VAL A 675 11.72 -3.40 2.02
N ALA A 676 11.19 -2.31 2.57
CA ALA A 676 9.97 -2.35 3.35
C ALA A 676 8.74 -2.53 2.45
N SER A 677 7.79 -3.31 2.93
CA SER A 677 6.46 -3.40 2.34
C SER A 677 5.47 -2.82 3.34
N LEU A 678 4.75 -1.77 2.97
CA LEU A 678 3.72 -1.16 3.83
C LEU A 678 2.65 -2.16 4.29
N VAL A 679 2.48 -3.24 3.55
CA VAL A 679 1.49 -4.28 3.80
C VAL A 679 2.01 -5.30 4.78
N ARG A 680 3.14 -5.93 4.44
CA ARG A 680 3.75 -7.00 5.22
C ARG A 680 4.40 -6.48 6.50
N ASP A 681 4.95 -5.28 6.46
CA ASP A 681 5.76 -4.70 7.53
C ASP A 681 4.96 -3.65 8.33
N ARG A 682 3.63 -3.82 8.39
CA ARG A 682 2.69 -2.93 9.11
C ARG A 682 3.10 -2.64 10.55
N HIS A 683 3.45 -3.68 11.31
CA HIS A 683 3.86 -3.53 12.70
C HIS A 683 5.13 -2.65 12.81
N LEU A 684 6.10 -2.85 11.92
CA LEU A 684 7.31 -2.01 11.86
C LEU A 684 6.97 -0.56 11.53
N LEU A 685 6.00 -0.30 10.67
CA LEU A 685 5.57 1.06 10.32
C LEU A 685 4.95 1.78 11.53
N GLU A 686 4.04 1.13 12.25
CA GLU A 686 3.39 1.70 13.44
C GLU A 686 4.44 2.02 14.53
N GLU A 687 5.37 1.09 14.74
CA GLU A 687 6.46 1.28 15.67
C GLU A 687 7.47 2.35 15.22
N ALA A 688 7.80 2.40 13.94
CA ALA A 688 8.69 3.39 13.34
C ALA A 688 8.12 4.81 13.50
N ARG A 689 6.80 4.96 13.33
CA ARG A 689 6.10 6.23 13.57
C ARG A 689 6.20 6.66 15.02
N ALA A 690 5.92 5.76 15.97
CA ALA A 690 6.02 6.08 17.40
C ALA A 690 7.43 6.52 17.80
N GLU A 691 8.47 5.93 17.19
CA GLU A 691 9.85 6.34 17.40
C GLU A 691 10.19 7.67 16.73
N ALA A 692 9.66 7.93 15.53
CA ALA A 692 9.83 9.20 14.84
C ALA A 692 9.13 10.37 15.58
N GLU A 693 7.98 10.13 16.19
CA GLU A 693 7.28 11.11 17.05
C GLU A 693 8.15 11.48 18.26
N LYS A 694 8.65 10.48 19.00
CA LYS A 694 9.56 10.67 20.14
C LYS A 694 10.84 11.40 19.73
N LEU A 695 11.41 11.05 18.58
CA LEU A 695 12.59 11.71 18.01
C LEU A 695 12.32 13.20 17.88
N LEU A 696 11.27 13.56 17.14
CA LEU A 696 10.99 14.94 16.81
C LEU A 696 10.57 15.72 18.07
N GLU A 697 9.85 15.13 19.03
CA GLU A 697 9.55 15.76 20.32
C GLU A 697 10.82 16.18 21.07
N ARG A 698 11.84 15.31 21.10
CA ARG A 698 13.13 15.62 21.71
C ARG A 698 13.87 16.72 20.96
N VAL A 699 13.82 16.72 19.63
CA VAL A 699 14.40 17.79 18.80
C VAL A 699 13.76 19.14 19.13
N ASP A 700 12.44 19.19 19.27
CA ASP A 700 11.73 20.42 19.63
C ASP A 700 12.05 20.88 21.06
N GLN A 701 12.15 19.95 22.04
CA GLN A 701 12.56 20.27 23.40
C GLN A 701 13.98 20.83 23.45
N ALA A 702 14.92 20.23 22.71
CA ALA A 702 16.29 20.70 22.62
C ALA A 702 16.39 22.08 21.96
N ALA A 703 15.65 22.31 20.86
CA ALA A 703 15.58 23.61 20.19
C ALA A 703 14.94 24.69 21.09
N ALA A 704 13.96 24.35 21.93
CA ALA A 704 13.36 25.26 22.89
C ALA A 704 14.27 25.57 24.09
N SER A 705 15.23 24.69 24.40
CA SER A 705 16.22 24.86 25.48
C SER A 705 17.49 25.62 25.07
N GLU A 706 17.67 25.90 23.78
CA GLU A 706 18.73 26.77 23.26
C GLU A 706 18.21 28.15 22.80
N PRO A 707 17.63 29.01 23.65
CA PRO A 707 17.54 30.43 23.36
C PRO A 707 18.80 31.13 23.90
N GLU A 708 19.61 31.69 22.99
CA GLU A 708 20.59 32.75 23.26
C GLU A 708 21.45 32.57 24.52
N THR A 709 22.49 31.74 24.48
CA THR A 709 23.71 32.05 25.23
C THR A 709 24.93 31.45 24.55
N THR A 710 25.69 32.32 23.90
CA THR A 710 27.08 32.11 23.54
C THR A 710 27.86 31.70 24.80
N GLY A 711 28.50 30.53 24.74
CA GLY A 711 29.63 30.19 25.60
C GLY A 711 29.33 29.19 26.71
N SER A 712 29.79 27.95 26.47
CA SER A 712 30.17 26.96 27.48
C SER A 712 29.06 26.46 28.40
N LEU A 713 28.56 25.23 28.15
CA LEU A 713 28.10 24.32 29.20
C LEU A 713 28.15 22.86 28.71
N ALA A 714 29.35 22.30 28.73
CA ALA A 714 29.54 20.86 28.84
C ALA A 714 29.34 20.45 30.30
N ALA A 715 28.09 20.26 30.76
CA ALA A 715 27.74 19.50 31.97
C ALA A 715 26.24 19.65 32.30
N SER A 716 25.37 19.04 31.50
CA SER A 716 24.13 18.43 31.98
C SER A 716 23.74 17.39 30.93
N GLY A 717 23.02 16.34 31.31
CA GLY A 717 22.71 15.18 30.45
C GLY A 717 21.77 15.50 29.28
N SER A 718 22.04 16.55 28.52
CA SER A 718 21.41 16.83 27.24
C SER A 718 21.80 15.73 26.28
N VAL A 719 20.78 15.01 25.83
CA VAL A 719 20.91 14.10 24.69
C VAL A 719 21.35 14.97 23.51
N SER A 720 22.65 14.94 23.20
CA SER A 720 23.24 15.83 22.19
C SER A 720 22.46 15.74 20.88
N LEU A 721 21.99 16.89 20.37
CA LEU A 721 21.32 17.00 19.07
C LEU A 721 22.13 16.32 17.95
N ALA A 722 23.46 16.23 18.12
CA ALA A 722 24.40 15.60 17.21
C ALA A 722 24.13 14.10 16.97
N ALA A 723 23.55 13.38 17.93
CA ALA A 723 23.21 11.96 17.76
C ALA A 723 22.05 11.74 16.77
N TRP A 724 21.26 12.78 16.49
CA TRP A 724 20.00 12.70 15.73
C TRP A 724 20.08 13.34 14.35
N LEU A 725 21.07 14.23 14.13
CA LEU A 725 21.33 14.87 12.84
C LEU A 725 21.48 13.87 11.66
N PRO A 726 22.12 12.69 11.82
CA PRO A 726 22.20 11.72 10.74
C PRO A 726 20.82 11.22 10.28
N ALA A 727 19.90 10.96 11.21
CA ALA A 727 18.54 10.52 10.90
C ALA A 727 17.76 11.59 10.13
N LEU A 728 17.81 12.84 10.62
CA LEU A 728 17.12 13.97 10.00
C LEU A 728 17.62 14.25 8.58
N LYS A 729 18.94 14.25 8.40
CA LYS A 729 19.57 14.48 7.09
C LYS A 729 19.27 13.33 6.12
N ALA A 730 19.36 12.08 6.57
CA ALA A 730 19.05 10.92 5.74
C ALA A 730 17.56 10.88 5.33
N ALA A 731 16.65 11.31 6.21
CA ALA A 731 15.23 11.42 5.91
C ALA A 731 14.95 12.46 4.82
N GLU A 732 15.57 13.63 4.90
CA GLU A 732 15.47 14.67 3.86
C GLU A 732 16.08 14.24 2.52
N GLU A 733 17.29 13.66 2.55
CA GLU A 733 17.98 13.23 1.33
C GLU A 733 17.21 12.11 0.60
N ARG A 734 16.63 11.15 1.34
CA ARG A 734 15.97 9.99 0.76
C ARG A 734 14.50 10.27 0.38
N PHE A 735 13.77 11.02 1.21
CA PHE A 735 12.32 11.19 1.04
C PHE A 735 11.89 12.64 0.78
N GLY A 736 12.80 13.61 0.68
CA GLY A 736 12.46 15.00 0.36
C GLY A 736 11.70 15.13 -0.97
N ALA A 737 12.18 14.46 -2.02
CA ALA A 737 11.50 14.45 -3.33
C ALA A 737 10.13 13.74 -3.30
N LEU A 738 9.94 12.76 -2.41
CA LEU A 738 8.65 12.12 -2.16
C LEU A 738 7.70 13.10 -1.49
N ILE A 739 8.16 13.83 -0.47
CA ILE A 739 7.38 14.87 0.21
C ILE A 739 6.96 15.98 -0.77
N ASP A 740 7.90 16.51 -1.56
CA ASP A 740 7.59 17.52 -2.60
C ASP A 740 6.57 17.01 -3.62
N ARG A 741 6.52 15.70 -3.85
CA ARG A 741 5.52 15.08 -4.73
C ARG A 741 4.18 14.86 -4.04
N MET A 742 4.18 14.47 -2.76
CA MET A 742 2.97 14.42 -1.94
C MET A 742 2.33 15.80 -1.80
N GLU A 743 3.10 16.88 -1.75
CA GLU A 743 2.54 18.24 -1.82
C GLU A 743 1.83 18.50 -3.16
N ARG A 744 2.38 17.95 -4.25
CA ARG A 744 1.84 18.11 -5.62
C ARG A 744 0.71 17.14 -5.97
N LEU A 745 0.44 16.10 -5.16
CA LEU A 745 -0.57 15.02 -5.34
C LEU A 745 -1.69 15.10 -4.31
#